data_AF-A0AAV5YRT0-F1
#
_entry.id   AF-A0AAV5YRT0-F1
#
_cell.length_a   1.000
_cell.length_b   1.000
_cell.length_c   1.000
_cell.angle_alpha   90.00
_cell.angle_beta   90.00
_cell.angle_gamma   90.00
#
_symmetry.space_group_name_H-M   'P 1'
#
loop_
_entity.id
_entity.type
_entity.pdbx_description
1 polymer ?
#
loop_
_entity_poly.entity_id
_entity_poly.type
_entity_poly.pdbx_seq_one_letter_code
_entity_poly.pdbx_strand_id
1 'polypeptide(L)'
;MRRITWLLSVVTMWAMLIPSLVVAQDAVGVVTTLDGRANVARPTQTTPLALKFKDDVFGRDKISTQENSLVRVLLGGKAILTVRELSEVTITEDAGRAVVTLPDGKVVLAVAKQRMRPGESIEIRTPNAVAAVRGTIVAVTYDAPSQLTSVVCHTGECGYQFQNQTPVVLQPGMGAKNATTGPVSPAEREAAVEVTSNAPHSEPGTETLALIIENGQRTAATLAGLVTGTPPNFALGTSTANPAGVVQPAPNDALTNVPASFLVPEPLAPPPPPPGDNNPPPGPGAFPAGWTLTGVGSVISNLGSIAAPPPPAIPKAGAVEKILNGNFGTGMALIFTGTGSVGDTTSTLSQTFSVDAGAALVLRLKYNFLSNEFPNQPDIFNDTFRVRLLTPGSEPALVAQESRNTSFTLTSVSSEKATAGGFTIEAGNGVTGFKDVLFPFTPIASGSAQLVFDISDVEDTAFDSAALIDSVSILTDPPLFFIKKGETLARTGRDPLIRLTATPSTFDSAMVVCCGGRATLAGPLLAALDSDLTVPFSLLSIYQGGSLSTSTTEPLVRLDNGSHTIGSVGLPIFDIWGVSSATDAQTGLTLGTDRPLQHAGPLLETSNATVSAHQAVRIDTALLEATAPLLNLRNGSKLSTAADAVQLSYQARVASLGSLVKLDRSAMVVASGAALNVGGGSVLRVTGDVFSLANGSTLSVMRGPLVSLSGGSILSVNGALIGFGGVGGNTVSVANSLCPCTSIGGIPVSLTGGAVAANVSITGAIKNGNLGALNLTPNAAVIRVDGAATKVTINGM
;
A
#
# COMPACT_ATOMS: atom_id res chain seq x y z
N MET A 1 -92.50 18.39 29.35
CA MET A 1 -91.47 17.47 29.87
C MET A 1 -90.95 16.60 28.74
N ARG A 2 -89.62 16.40 28.72
CA ARG A 2 -88.81 15.59 27.79
C ARG A 2 -88.45 16.24 26.45
N ARG A 3 -87.14 16.28 26.20
CA ARG A 3 -86.39 16.76 25.01
C ARG A 3 -86.06 18.25 25.02
N ILE A 4 -85.08 18.63 25.84
CA ILE A 4 -84.01 19.65 25.59
C ILE A 4 -83.21 19.70 26.92
N THR A 5 -82.61 18.58 27.30
CA THR A 5 -81.69 18.45 28.46
C THR A 5 -80.68 17.33 28.18
N TRP A 6 -80.18 17.28 26.94
CA TRP A 6 -79.19 16.28 26.49
C TRP A 6 -78.13 16.89 25.54
N LEU A 7 -77.95 18.21 25.56
CA LEU A 7 -76.96 18.89 24.70
C LEU A 7 -75.94 19.75 25.49
N LEU A 8 -76.14 20.00 26.78
CA LEU A 8 -75.15 20.72 27.60
C LEU A 8 -74.18 19.83 28.40
N SER A 9 -74.43 18.52 28.50
CA SER A 9 -73.52 17.59 29.21
C SER A 9 -72.42 17.00 28.32
N VAL A 10 -72.48 17.20 26.99
CA VAL A 10 -71.46 16.71 26.05
C VAL A 10 -70.38 17.76 25.77
N VAL A 11 -70.67 19.05 25.98
CA VAL A 11 -69.71 20.14 25.73
C VAL A 11 -68.77 20.38 26.92
N THR A 12 -69.17 20.08 28.16
CA THR A 12 -68.26 20.17 29.33
C THR A 12 -67.37 18.95 29.52
N MET A 13 -67.69 17.80 28.91
CA MET A 13 -66.82 16.61 28.90
C MET A 13 -65.78 16.62 27.75
N TRP A 14 -65.82 17.63 26.87
CA TRP A 14 -64.83 17.86 25.80
C TRP A 14 -63.82 18.97 26.12
N ALA A 15 -63.97 19.67 27.25
CA ALA A 15 -63.08 20.77 27.65
C ALA A 15 -61.96 20.34 28.64
N MET A 16 -61.92 19.07 29.09
CA MET A 16 -60.84 18.52 29.92
C MET A 16 -59.81 17.69 29.12
N LEU A 17 -59.93 17.66 27.79
CA LEU A 17 -58.98 17.04 26.86
C LEU A 17 -58.26 18.13 26.05
N ILE A 18 -57.84 19.22 26.70
CA ILE A 18 -56.83 20.10 26.12
C ILE A 18 -55.49 19.41 26.40
N PRO A 19 -54.81 18.81 25.40
CA PRO A 19 -53.45 18.34 25.61
C PRO A 19 -52.63 19.57 26.03
N SER A 20 -51.98 19.49 27.19
CA SER A 20 -50.94 20.44 27.56
C SER A 20 -49.99 20.52 26.38
N LEU A 21 -49.76 21.72 25.85
CA LEU A 21 -48.70 21.95 24.88
C LEU A 21 -47.38 21.63 25.58
N VAL A 22 -46.92 20.38 25.43
CA VAL A 22 -45.56 19.99 25.76
C VAL A 22 -44.71 20.66 24.69
N VAL A 23 -44.16 21.82 25.03
CA VAL A 23 -43.07 22.40 24.25
C VAL A 23 -41.95 21.37 24.30
N ALA A 24 -41.67 20.73 23.16
CA ALA A 24 -40.55 19.81 23.04
C ALA A 24 -39.28 20.59 23.39
N GLN A 25 -38.58 20.18 24.44
CA GLN A 25 -37.29 20.76 24.79
C GLN A 25 -36.28 20.25 23.75
N ASP A 26 -35.57 21.16 23.08
CA ASP A 26 -34.54 20.77 22.12
C ASP A 26 -33.42 19.99 22.83
N ALA A 27 -33.00 18.87 22.23
CA ALA A 27 -31.90 18.08 22.75
C ALA A 27 -30.58 18.86 22.59
N VAL A 28 -29.78 18.91 23.66
CA VAL A 28 -28.45 19.55 23.65
C VAL A 28 -27.36 18.60 23.15
N GLY A 29 -27.65 17.29 23.12
CA GLY A 29 -26.78 16.28 22.55
C GLY A 29 -27.41 14.89 22.43
N VAL A 30 -26.65 13.95 21.89
CA VAL A 30 -27.07 12.54 21.73
C VAL A 30 -25.98 11.60 22.24
N VAL A 31 -26.38 10.48 22.87
CA VAL A 31 -25.44 9.43 23.31
C VAL A 31 -24.92 8.65 22.11
N THR A 32 -23.62 8.75 21.85
CA THR A 32 -22.95 8.06 20.72
C THR A 32 -22.19 6.80 21.15
N THR A 33 -21.97 6.61 22.45
CA THR A 33 -21.33 5.39 22.99
C THR A 33 -21.77 5.21 24.43
N LEU A 34 -22.07 3.98 24.83
CA LEU A 34 -22.30 3.58 26.21
C LEU A 34 -21.64 2.21 26.41
N ASP A 35 -20.68 2.16 27.33
CA ASP A 35 -20.07 0.93 27.84
C ASP A 35 -20.29 0.86 29.35
N GLY A 36 -20.62 -0.31 29.88
CA GLY A 36 -21.06 -0.48 31.27
C GLY A 36 -22.46 0.11 31.57
N ARG A 37 -22.63 0.73 32.74
CA ARG A 37 -23.92 1.24 33.22
C ARG A 37 -23.86 2.74 33.49
N ALA A 38 -24.82 3.46 32.92
CA ALA A 38 -25.04 4.87 33.21
C ALA A 38 -26.53 5.18 33.35
N ASN A 39 -26.83 6.18 34.17
CA ASN A 39 -28.18 6.67 34.36
C ASN A 39 -28.24 8.16 34.03
N VAL A 40 -29.42 8.63 33.62
CA VAL A 40 -29.75 10.04 33.43
C VAL A 40 -30.90 10.43 34.36
N ALA A 41 -30.70 11.48 35.15
CA ALA A 41 -31.74 12.13 35.93
C ALA A 41 -32.15 13.42 35.22
N ARG A 42 -33.44 13.50 34.88
CA ARG A 42 -34.03 14.65 34.18
C ARG A 42 -34.71 15.59 35.19
N PRO A 43 -34.64 16.93 35.04
CA PRO A 43 -35.20 17.86 36.02
C PRO A 43 -36.69 17.68 36.34
N THR A 44 -37.47 17.14 35.39
CA THR A 44 -38.92 16.92 35.51
C THR A 44 -39.29 15.51 35.95
N GLN A 45 -38.31 14.63 36.23
CA GLN A 45 -38.52 13.24 36.60
C GLN A 45 -37.90 12.95 37.98
N THR A 46 -38.66 12.33 38.87
CA THR A 46 -38.23 12.03 40.24
C THR A 46 -37.35 10.79 40.36
N THR A 47 -37.26 9.98 39.30
CA THR A 47 -36.51 8.72 39.29
C THR A 47 -35.48 8.76 38.15
N PRO A 48 -34.19 8.47 38.40
CA PRO A 48 -33.20 8.33 37.33
C PRO A 48 -33.54 7.18 36.37
N LEU A 49 -33.36 7.40 35.07
CA LEU A 49 -33.55 6.39 34.03
C LEU A 49 -32.20 5.80 33.61
N ALA A 50 -32.20 4.54 33.20
CA ALA A 50 -31.03 3.94 32.55
C ALA A 50 -30.81 4.62 31.19
N LEU A 51 -29.60 5.11 30.97
CA LEU A 51 -29.19 5.73 29.71
C LEU A 51 -28.93 4.64 28.67
N LYS A 52 -29.27 4.92 27.40
CA LYS A 52 -29.05 4.00 26.28
C LYS A 52 -28.33 4.69 25.12
N PHE A 53 -27.75 3.88 24.25
CA PHE A 53 -27.20 4.36 22.99
C PHE A 53 -28.29 5.03 22.14
N LYS A 54 -27.96 6.19 21.56
CA LYS A 54 -28.86 7.10 20.82
C LYS A 54 -29.93 7.80 21.65
N ASP A 55 -29.87 7.75 22.98
CA ASP A 55 -30.75 8.59 23.79
C ASP A 55 -30.41 10.07 23.60
N ASP A 56 -31.45 10.89 23.49
CA ASP A 56 -31.32 12.34 23.55
C ASP A 56 -30.96 12.79 24.96
N VAL A 57 -30.02 13.73 25.03
CA VAL A 57 -29.60 14.43 26.24
C VAL A 57 -30.18 15.84 26.18
N PHE A 58 -30.95 16.22 27.20
CA PHE A 58 -31.59 17.52 27.31
C PHE A 58 -30.79 18.45 28.24
N GLY A 59 -31.00 19.76 28.07
CA GLY A 59 -30.36 20.74 28.94
C GLY A 59 -30.75 20.51 30.40
N ARG A 60 -29.76 20.52 31.29
CA ARG A 60 -29.82 20.19 32.73
C ARG A 60 -29.98 18.70 33.05
N ASP A 61 -29.83 17.81 32.07
CA ASP A 61 -29.72 16.38 32.35
C ASP A 61 -28.45 16.11 33.17
N LYS A 62 -28.63 15.30 34.21
CA LYS A 62 -27.55 14.82 35.07
C LYS A 62 -27.24 13.38 34.69
N ILE A 63 -26.06 13.16 34.10
CA ILE A 63 -25.57 11.84 33.69
C ILE A 63 -24.63 11.33 34.79
N SER A 64 -24.86 10.09 35.23
CA SER A 64 -24.02 9.41 36.24
C SER A 64 -23.57 8.06 35.70
N THR A 65 -22.26 7.82 35.68
CA THR A 65 -21.63 6.55 35.28
C THR A 65 -21.24 5.73 36.52
N GLN A 66 -21.37 4.41 36.44
CA GLN A 66 -20.90 3.51 37.50
C GLN A 66 -19.42 3.15 37.33
N GLU A 67 -18.91 2.27 38.19
CA GLU A 67 -17.59 1.64 38.01
C GLU A 67 -17.51 0.93 36.65
N ASN A 68 -16.33 0.92 36.05
CA ASN A 68 -16.04 0.32 34.74
C ASN A 68 -17.01 0.76 33.63
N SER A 69 -17.56 1.98 33.72
CA SER A 69 -18.57 2.48 32.79
C SER A 69 -18.08 3.74 32.07
N LEU A 70 -18.52 3.93 30.83
CA LEU A 70 -18.13 5.05 29.98
C LEU A 70 -19.30 5.49 29.11
N VAL A 71 -19.49 6.81 29.00
CA VAL A 71 -20.51 7.42 28.13
C VAL A 71 -19.85 8.44 27.22
N ARG A 72 -20.21 8.43 25.94
CA ARG A 72 -19.89 9.53 25.01
C ARG A 72 -21.15 10.24 24.57
N VAL A 73 -21.14 11.56 24.73
CA VAL A 73 -22.24 12.44 24.32
C VAL A 73 -21.72 13.42 23.29
N LEU A 74 -22.45 13.54 22.20
CA LEU A 74 -22.21 14.49 21.14
C LEU A 74 -23.04 15.76 21.38
N LEU A 75 -22.38 16.86 21.68
CA LEU A 75 -23.00 18.14 22.07
C LEU A 75 -23.12 19.08 20.88
N GLY A 76 -24.33 19.58 20.62
CA GLY A 76 -24.63 20.59 19.59
C GLY A 76 -24.08 20.25 18.19
N GLY A 77 -23.85 18.96 17.96
CA GLY A 77 -23.20 18.40 16.79
C GLY A 77 -21.72 18.76 16.55
N LYS A 78 -21.03 19.39 17.50
CA LYS A 78 -19.72 20.04 17.29
C LYS A 78 -18.65 19.67 18.32
N ALA A 79 -19.03 19.02 19.42
CA ALA A 79 -18.11 18.58 20.46
C ALA A 79 -18.51 17.22 21.02
N ILE A 80 -17.52 16.44 21.46
CA ILE A 80 -17.76 15.17 22.14
C ILE A 80 -17.27 15.27 23.57
N LEU A 81 -18.18 14.93 24.47
CA LEU A 81 -17.93 14.79 25.88
C LEU A 81 -17.87 13.30 26.23
N THR A 82 -16.70 12.84 26.62
CA THR A 82 -16.50 11.50 27.19
C THR A 82 -16.57 11.59 28.71
N VAL A 83 -17.51 10.89 29.31
CA VAL A 83 -17.71 10.76 30.75
C VAL A 83 -17.17 9.39 31.17
N ARG A 84 -16.16 9.37 32.03
CA ARG A 84 -15.50 8.15 32.52
C ARG A 84 -16.29 7.51 33.64
N GLU A 85 -15.81 6.39 34.17
CA GLU A 85 -16.41 5.72 35.31
C GLU A 85 -16.48 6.63 36.54
N LEU A 86 -17.39 6.32 37.47
CA LEU A 86 -17.55 7.06 38.73
C LEU A 86 -17.63 8.59 38.54
N SER A 87 -18.30 9.03 37.49
CA SER A 87 -18.37 10.44 37.13
C SER A 87 -19.81 10.92 37.09
N GLU A 88 -20.00 12.17 37.49
CA GLU A 88 -21.27 12.86 37.44
C GLU A 88 -21.13 14.13 36.63
N VAL A 89 -22.00 14.32 35.64
CA VAL A 89 -21.93 15.48 34.74
C VAL A 89 -23.31 16.07 34.50
N THR A 90 -23.40 17.40 34.53
CA THR A 90 -24.59 18.15 34.11
C THR A 90 -24.25 19.05 32.93
N ILE A 91 -25.02 18.97 31.85
CA ILE A 91 -24.81 19.79 30.65
C ILE A 91 -25.85 20.91 30.62
N THR A 92 -25.39 22.14 30.46
CA THR A 92 -26.24 23.33 30.34
C THR A 92 -25.81 24.16 29.14
N GLU A 93 -26.76 24.82 28.49
CA GLU A 93 -26.50 25.73 27.38
C GLU A 93 -27.03 27.12 27.76
N ASP A 94 -26.17 28.13 27.71
CA ASP A 94 -26.52 29.51 28.05
C ASP A 94 -25.93 30.47 26.99
N ALA A 95 -26.80 31.25 26.33
CA ALA A 95 -26.44 32.30 25.39
C ALA A 95 -25.31 31.95 24.38
N GLY A 96 -25.30 30.73 23.84
CA GLY A 96 -24.29 30.26 22.88
C GLY A 96 -23.00 29.70 23.49
N ARG A 97 -22.97 29.48 24.81
CA ARG A 97 -21.91 28.74 25.54
C ARG A 97 -22.47 27.44 26.08
N ALA A 98 -21.84 26.32 25.74
CA ALA A 98 -22.11 25.05 26.38
C ALA A 98 -21.26 24.92 27.65
N VAL A 99 -21.90 24.70 28.78
CA VAL A 99 -21.29 24.56 30.09
C VAL A 99 -21.51 23.14 30.59
N VAL A 100 -20.40 22.41 30.76
CA VAL A 100 -20.35 21.06 31.32
C VAL A 100 -19.93 21.18 32.78
N THR A 101 -20.85 20.93 33.71
CA THR A 101 -20.54 20.95 35.15
C THR A 101 -20.13 19.56 35.60
N LEU A 102 -18.94 19.44 36.19
CA LEU A 102 -18.32 18.22 36.71
C LEU A 102 -18.22 18.30 38.25
N PRO A 103 -19.25 17.91 38.99
CA PRO A 103 -19.22 17.85 40.46
C PRO A 103 -18.31 16.76 41.02
N ASP A 104 -18.05 15.67 40.27
CA ASP A 104 -17.11 14.61 40.64
C ASP A 104 -16.73 13.74 39.44
N GLY A 105 -15.50 13.22 39.42
CA GLY A 105 -15.01 12.26 38.42
C GLY A 105 -14.16 12.87 37.30
N LYS A 106 -14.14 12.21 36.13
CA LYS A 106 -13.26 12.53 35.01
C LYS A 106 -14.02 12.65 33.71
N VAL A 107 -13.73 13.72 32.97
CA VAL A 107 -14.25 13.95 31.62
C VAL A 107 -13.14 14.30 30.65
N VAL A 108 -13.37 13.96 29.39
CA VAL A 108 -12.54 14.40 28.28
C VAL A 108 -13.44 15.09 27.27
N LEU A 109 -13.10 16.33 26.92
CA LEU A 109 -13.85 17.14 25.96
C LEU A 109 -12.99 17.39 24.73
N ALA A 110 -13.59 17.14 23.59
CA ALA A 110 -12.91 17.15 22.31
C ALA A 110 -13.75 17.98 21.32
N VAL A 111 -13.22 19.14 20.89
CA VAL A 111 -14.00 20.19 20.20
C VAL A 111 -13.50 20.44 18.79
N ALA A 112 -14.41 20.42 17.82
CA ALA A 112 -14.10 20.70 16.43
C ALA A 112 -14.08 22.19 16.10
N LYS A 113 -12.87 22.78 16.00
CA LYS A 113 -12.68 24.23 15.76
C LYS A 113 -13.46 24.76 14.56
N GLN A 114 -13.50 24.00 13.47
CA GLN A 114 -14.11 24.40 12.20
C GLN A 114 -15.64 24.52 12.27
N ARG A 115 -16.29 23.95 13.31
CA ARG A 115 -17.74 23.99 13.51
C ARG A 115 -18.17 25.00 14.57
N MET A 116 -17.23 25.71 15.17
CA MET A 116 -17.48 26.75 16.18
C MET A 116 -17.65 28.11 15.49
N ARG A 117 -18.68 28.87 15.85
CA ARG A 117 -18.85 30.26 15.41
C ARG A 117 -17.75 31.16 16.02
N PRO A 118 -17.42 32.29 15.38
CA PRO A 118 -16.53 33.28 16.00
C PRO A 118 -17.08 33.73 17.37
N GLY A 119 -16.27 33.60 18.43
CA GLY A 119 -16.65 33.93 19.81
C GLY A 119 -17.28 32.78 20.61
N GLU A 120 -17.47 31.61 20.00
CA GLU A 120 -18.06 30.44 20.65
C GLU A 120 -17.00 29.65 21.47
N SER A 121 -17.37 29.22 22.68
CA SER A 121 -16.53 28.41 23.58
C SER A 121 -17.34 27.38 24.35
N ILE A 122 -16.70 26.27 24.71
CA ILE A 122 -17.28 25.26 25.61
C ILE A 122 -16.47 25.26 26.90
N GLU A 123 -17.15 25.30 28.03
CA GLU A 123 -16.54 25.41 29.35
C GLU A 123 -16.84 24.15 30.17
N ILE A 124 -15.80 23.58 30.80
CA ILE A 124 -15.94 22.57 31.85
C ILE A 124 -15.77 23.28 33.19
N ARG A 125 -16.80 23.21 34.04
CA ARG A 125 -16.80 23.81 35.38
C ARG A 125 -16.71 22.71 36.43
N THR A 126 -15.66 22.77 37.24
CA THR A 126 -15.58 22.05 38.51
C THR A 126 -15.94 23.02 39.64
N PRO A 127 -16.16 22.55 40.89
CA PRO A 127 -16.48 23.43 42.01
C PRO A 127 -15.45 24.55 42.29
N ASN A 128 -14.20 24.40 41.85
CA ASN A 128 -13.13 25.36 42.12
C ASN A 128 -12.36 25.83 40.87
N ALA A 129 -12.72 25.40 39.66
CA ALA A 129 -12.04 25.82 38.44
C ALA A 129 -12.92 25.78 37.19
N VAL A 130 -12.49 26.51 36.17
CA VAL A 130 -13.11 26.54 34.84
C VAL A 130 -12.04 26.26 33.79
N ALA A 131 -12.28 25.27 32.94
CA ALA A 131 -11.49 25.00 31.74
C ALA A 131 -12.31 25.37 30.49
N ALA A 132 -11.87 26.39 29.77
CA ALA A 132 -12.51 26.87 28.55
C ALA A 132 -11.74 26.38 27.32
N VAL A 133 -12.48 25.84 26.35
CA VAL A 133 -11.90 25.18 25.18
C VAL A 133 -12.52 25.71 23.89
N ARG A 134 -11.64 25.98 22.92
CA ARG A 134 -12.00 26.29 21.54
C ARG A 134 -11.08 25.56 20.56
N GLY A 135 -11.56 24.46 19.98
CA GLY A 135 -10.82 23.73 18.96
C GLY A 135 -9.64 22.91 19.49
N THR A 136 -9.79 22.35 20.70
CA THR A 136 -8.77 21.56 21.39
C THR A 136 -9.38 20.33 22.07
N ILE A 137 -8.51 19.42 22.49
CA ILE A 137 -8.76 18.32 23.42
C ILE A 137 -8.28 18.71 24.82
N VAL A 138 -9.18 18.62 25.80
CA VAL A 138 -8.85 18.78 27.22
C VAL A 138 -9.35 17.59 28.03
N ALA A 139 -8.54 17.12 28.97
CA ALA A 139 -8.96 16.19 30.01
C ALA A 139 -9.08 16.95 31.33
N VAL A 140 -10.21 16.79 32.01
CA VAL A 140 -10.48 17.41 33.31
C VAL A 140 -10.90 16.32 34.30
N THR A 141 -10.22 16.27 35.43
CA THR A 141 -10.59 15.45 36.58
C THR A 141 -10.89 16.36 37.75
N TYR A 142 -11.97 16.08 38.46
CA TYR A 142 -12.25 16.66 39.76
C TYR A 142 -12.47 15.55 40.77
N ASP A 143 -11.70 15.57 41.85
CA ASP A 143 -11.89 14.65 42.98
C ASP A 143 -12.55 15.42 44.14
N ALA A 144 -13.83 15.15 44.39
CA ALA A 144 -14.60 15.86 45.40
C ALA A 144 -14.04 15.74 46.83
N PRO A 145 -13.55 14.56 47.29
CA PRO A 145 -12.94 14.42 48.61
C PRO A 145 -11.69 15.28 48.82
N SER A 146 -10.79 15.38 47.83
CA SER A 146 -9.56 16.18 47.94
C SER A 146 -9.70 17.62 47.43
N GLN A 147 -10.85 17.99 46.86
CA GLN A 147 -11.08 19.27 46.18
C GLN A 147 -9.98 19.61 45.15
N LEU A 148 -9.50 18.59 44.43
CA LEU A 148 -8.44 18.75 43.45
C LEU A 148 -9.02 18.75 42.04
N THR A 149 -8.83 19.86 41.32
CA THR A 149 -9.02 19.89 39.87
C THR A 149 -7.68 19.67 39.17
N SER A 150 -7.63 18.68 38.28
CA SER A 150 -6.50 18.46 37.36
C SER A 150 -6.96 18.66 35.93
N VAL A 151 -6.23 19.47 35.16
CA VAL A 151 -6.48 19.76 33.75
C VAL A 151 -5.25 19.44 32.94
N VAL A 152 -5.42 18.72 31.83
CA VAL A 152 -4.35 18.46 30.87
C VAL A 152 -4.78 18.96 29.49
N CYS A 153 -4.04 19.92 28.95
CA CYS A 153 -4.26 20.44 27.61
C CYS A 153 -3.50 19.58 26.59
N HIS A 154 -4.23 18.85 25.77
CA HIS A 154 -3.61 17.85 24.90
C HIS A 154 -3.17 18.45 23.56
N THR A 155 -4.00 19.24 22.89
CA THR A 155 -3.64 19.91 21.61
C THR A 155 -4.14 21.35 21.64
N GLY A 156 -3.65 22.28 20.80
CA GLY A 156 -4.14 23.67 20.80
C GLY A 156 -4.02 24.43 22.14
N GLU A 157 -4.83 25.47 22.31
CA GLU A 157 -4.81 26.37 23.49
C GLU A 157 -6.03 26.13 24.39
N CYS A 158 -5.79 25.88 25.68
CA CYS A 158 -6.85 25.73 26.69
C CYS A 158 -6.82 26.91 27.66
N GLY A 159 -7.94 27.62 27.83
CA GLY A 159 -8.07 28.59 28.91
C GLY A 159 -8.34 27.86 30.23
N TYR A 160 -7.62 28.20 31.29
CA TYR A 160 -7.81 27.64 32.62
C TYR A 160 -7.89 28.74 33.66
N GLN A 161 -8.87 28.66 34.55
CA GLN A 161 -9.04 29.59 35.66
C GLN A 161 -9.33 28.82 36.93
N PHE A 162 -8.47 28.97 37.95
CA PHE A 162 -8.70 28.44 39.28
C PHE A 162 -9.33 29.52 40.17
N GLN A 163 -10.53 29.26 40.70
CA GLN A 163 -11.32 30.19 41.50
C GLN A 163 -11.41 31.59 40.84
N ASN A 164 -11.18 32.65 41.61
CA ASN A 164 -11.19 34.04 41.13
C ASN A 164 -9.81 34.53 40.68
N GLN A 165 -8.86 33.62 40.39
CA GLN A 165 -7.55 34.01 39.86
C GLN A 165 -7.66 34.48 38.41
N THR A 166 -6.61 35.15 37.93
CA THR A 166 -6.50 35.54 36.52
C THR A 166 -6.45 34.30 35.62
N PRO A 167 -7.27 34.22 34.56
CA PRO A 167 -7.22 33.12 33.59
C PRO A 167 -5.83 32.96 32.98
N VAL A 168 -5.36 31.73 32.87
CA VAL A 168 -4.08 31.34 32.27
C VAL A 168 -4.35 30.52 31.01
N VAL A 169 -3.56 30.72 29.96
CA VAL A 169 -3.61 29.90 28.75
C VAL A 169 -2.60 28.77 28.86
N LEU A 170 -3.08 27.53 28.83
CA LEU A 170 -2.26 26.33 28.79
C LEU A 170 -1.93 25.98 27.32
N GLN A 171 -0.64 25.90 27.02
CA GLN A 171 -0.11 25.44 25.74
C GLN A 171 -0.19 23.91 25.62
N PRO A 172 -0.06 23.33 24.41
CA PRO A 172 -0.06 21.87 24.24
C PRO A 172 0.99 21.20 25.12
N GLY A 173 0.59 20.19 25.90
CA GLY A 173 1.49 19.48 26.83
C GLY A 173 1.67 20.16 28.19
N MET A 174 0.98 21.27 28.45
CA MET A 174 0.87 21.88 29.77
C MET A 174 -0.40 21.40 30.48
N GLY A 175 -0.36 21.44 31.81
CA GLY A 175 -1.49 21.11 32.67
C GLY A 175 -1.54 22.01 33.89
N ALA A 176 -2.64 21.90 34.63
CA ALA A 176 -2.86 22.59 35.88
C ALA A 176 -3.37 21.62 36.94
N LYS A 177 -2.86 21.76 38.17
CA LYS A 177 -3.41 21.12 39.38
C LYS A 177 -3.75 22.26 40.35
N ASN A 178 -5.04 22.57 40.46
CA ASN A 178 -5.53 23.80 41.10
C ASN A 178 -4.73 25.03 40.59
N ALA A 179 -4.21 25.89 41.47
CA ALA A 179 -3.47 27.09 41.08
C ALA A 179 -2.11 26.83 40.40
N THR A 180 -1.59 25.59 40.43
CA THR A 180 -0.24 25.27 39.94
C THR A 180 -0.29 24.81 38.49
N THR A 181 0.38 25.53 37.60
CA THR A 181 0.55 25.17 36.17
C THR A 181 1.95 24.65 35.88
N GLY A 182 2.09 23.66 35.00
CA GLY A 182 3.40 23.12 34.62
C GLY A 182 3.34 22.17 33.43
N PRO A 183 4.50 21.76 32.90
CA PRO A 183 4.56 20.73 31.88
C PRO A 183 4.07 19.39 32.44
N VAL A 184 3.38 18.62 31.60
CA VAL A 184 2.86 17.29 31.94
C VAL A 184 3.72 16.26 31.21
N SER A 185 4.12 15.18 31.88
CA SER A 185 4.92 14.13 31.24
C SER A 185 4.13 13.47 30.09
N PRO A 186 4.80 12.93 29.05
CA PRO A 186 4.12 12.21 27.98
C PRO A 186 3.21 11.08 28.49
N ALA A 187 3.65 10.33 29.52
CA ALA A 187 2.86 9.27 30.14
C ALA A 187 1.60 9.79 30.86
N GLU A 188 1.70 10.88 31.62
CA GLU A 188 0.52 11.51 32.26
C GLU A 188 -0.43 12.12 31.22
N ARG A 189 0.11 12.66 30.12
CA ARG A 189 -0.68 13.23 29.02
C ARG A 189 -1.46 12.16 28.26
N GLU A 190 -0.87 10.98 28.10
CA GLU A 190 -1.51 9.83 27.47
C GLU A 190 -2.56 9.20 28.40
N ALA A 191 -2.23 8.95 29.67
CA ALA A 191 -3.16 8.42 30.68
C ALA A 191 -4.35 9.36 30.97
N ALA A 192 -4.17 10.68 30.83
CA ALA A 192 -5.25 11.65 30.97
C ALA A 192 -6.36 11.45 29.92
N VAL A 193 -6.02 10.87 28.77
CA VAL A 193 -6.83 10.75 27.56
C VAL A 193 -7.20 9.28 27.27
N GLU A 194 -6.45 8.32 27.82
CA GLU A 194 -6.58 6.87 27.61
C GLU A 194 -7.96 6.31 27.96
N VAL A 195 -8.59 5.58 27.03
CA VAL A 195 -9.90 4.96 27.19
C VAL A 195 -9.72 3.43 27.27
N THR A 196 -9.61 2.88 28.47
CA THR A 196 -9.62 1.43 28.71
C THR A 196 -10.74 1.08 29.69
N SER A 197 -11.67 0.21 29.29
CA SER A 197 -12.59 -0.49 30.18
C SER A 197 -12.07 -1.93 30.36
N ASN A 198 -11.79 -2.31 31.60
CA ASN A 198 -11.38 -3.68 31.95
C ASN A 198 -12.63 -4.56 32.11
N ALA A 199 -13.24 -5.00 31.00
CA ALA A 199 -14.23 -6.08 31.01
C ALA A 199 -14.00 -7.05 29.84
N PRO A 200 -14.03 -8.38 30.05
CA PRO A 200 -13.75 -9.33 28.99
C PRO A 200 -15.04 -9.70 28.24
N HIS A 201 -15.25 -9.14 27.05
CA HIS A 201 -15.61 -9.87 25.81
C HIS A 201 -15.79 -8.92 24.59
N SER A 202 -15.19 -9.36 23.48
CA SER A 202 -15.26 -8.89 22.07
C SER A 202 -14.85 -7.44 21.76
N GLU A 203 -13.67 -7.36 21.12
CA GLU A 203 -12.97 -6.17 20.57
C GLU A 203 -12.32 -5.23 21.60
N PRO A 204 -10.97 -5.24 21.68
CA PRO A 204 -10.22 -4.15 22.29
C PRO A 204 -9.43 -3.41 21.20
N GLY A 205 -9.87 -2.21 20.85
CA GLY A 205 -9.06 -1.23 20.14
C GLY A 205 -9.04 0.05 20.94
N THR A 206 -7.89 0.37 21.54
CA THR A 206 -7.63 1.65 22.21
C THR A 206 -7.87 2.78 21.21
N GLU A 207 -9.03 3.42 21.26
CA GLU A 207 -9.36 4.50 20.33
C GLU A 207 -8.59 5.78 20.72
N THR A 208 -7.78 6.28 19.79
CA THR A 208 -7.12 7.58 19.91
C THR A 208 -8.15 8.71 19.85
N LEU A 209 -7.91 9.79 20.60
CA LEU A 209 -8.91 10.82 20.82
C LEU A 209 -9.34 11.61 19.56
N ALA A 210 -8.55 11.55 18.49
CA ALA A 210 -8.90 12.09 17.17
C ALA A 210 -10.03 11.29 16.49
N LEU A 211 -10.03 9.95 16.61
CA LEU A 211 -11.10 9.07 16.12
C LEU A 211 -12.41 9.32 16.86
N ILE A 212 -12.31 9.62 18.16
CA ILE A 212 -13.46 9.95 18.98
C ILE A 212 -14.13 11.19 18.41
N ILE A 213 -13.39 12.31 18.25
CA ILE A 213 -13.88 13.59 17.67
C ILE A 213 -14.55 13.37 16.31
N GLU A 214 -13.90 12.64 15.42
CA GLU A 214 -14.35 12.47 14.05
C GLU A 214 -15.65 11.63 13.97
N ASN A 215 -15.79 10.60 14.81
CA ASN A 215 -16.99 9.76 14.89
C ASN A 215 -18.20 10.52 15.47
N GLY A 216 -18.02 11.36 16.48
CA GLY A 216 -19.13 12.21 16.94
C GLY A 216 -19.46 13.31 15.95
N GLN A 217 -18.50 13.91 15.25
CA GLN A 217 -18.82 14.89 14.20
C GLN A 217 -19.62 14.28 13.05
N ARG A 218 -19.30 13.04 12.63
CA ARG A 218 -20.09 12.29 11.64
C ARG A 218 -21.50 12.00 12.16
N THR A 219 -21.62 11.46 13.36
CA THR A 219 -22.91 11.08 13.98
C THR A 219 -23.82 12.30 14.15
N ALA A 220 -23.25 13.47 14.43
CA ALA A 220 -23.95 14.75 14.52
C ALA A 220 -24.53 15.23 13.20
N ALA A 221 -23.72 15.12 12.14
CA ALA A 221 -24.13 15.55 10.81
C ALA A 221 -25.26 14.64 10.28
N THR A 222 -25.21 13.34 10.60
CA THR A 222 -26.26 12.39 10.22
C THR A 222 -27.54 12.60 11.03
N LEU A 223 -27.47 12.81 12.35
CA LEU A 223 -28.66 13.08 13.17
C LEU A 223 -29.28 14.45 12.88
N ALA A 224 -28.48 15.52 12.68
CA ALA A 224 -29.02 16.83 12.32
C ALA A 224 -29.72 16.83 10.96
N GLY A 225 -29.22 16.03 10.00
CA GLY A 225 -29.88 15.80 8.71
C GLY A 225 -31.18 14.98 8.82
N LEU A 226 -31.25 14.03 9.76
CA LEU A 226 -32.47 13.26 10.03
C LEU A 226 -33.54 14.05 10.78
N VAL A 227 -33.15 14.98 11.67
CA VAL A 227 -34.07 15.75 12.53
C VAL A 227 -34.69 16.96 11.80
N THR A 228 -34.00 17.55 10.81
CA THR A 228 -34.47 18.78 10.13
C THR A 228 -35.21 18.55 8.81
N GLY A 229 -35.22 17.33 8.26
CA GLY A 229 -36.05 16.96 7.11
C GLY A 229 -35.77 17.71 5.80
N THR A 230 -34.70 18.50 5.70
CA THR A 230 -34.31 19.21 4.48
C THR A 230 -33.03 18.62 3.86
N PRO A 231 -33.04 18.18 2.60
CA PRO A 231 -31.82 17.86 1.88
C PRO A 231 -31.02 19.16 1.65
N PRO A 232 -29.72 19.23 2.00
CA PRO A 232 -28.94 20.43 1.73
C PRO A 232 -28.74 20.58 0.22
N ASN A 233 -29.30 21.67 -0.31
CA ASN A 233 -29.13 22.11 -1.68
C ASN A 233 -27.76 22.79 -1.79
N PHE A 234 -26.80 22.15 -2.45
CA PHE A 234 -25.50 22.76 -2.75
C PHE A 234 -25.64 23.61 -4.02
N ALA A 235 -25.90 24.90 -3.85
CA ALA A 235 -25.81 25.86 -4.95
C ALA A 235 -24.34 26.23 -5.20
N LEU A 236 -23.90 26.06 -6.46
CA LEU A 236 -22.59 26.45 -6.96
C LEU A 236 -22.30 27.94 -6.72
N GLY A 237 -21.21 28.22 -6.03
CA GLY A 237 -20.54 29.53 -6.03
C GLY A 237 -19.23 29.44 -6.80
N THR A 238 -19.16 30.12 -7.95
CA THR A 238 -17.94 30.28 -8.74
C THR A 238 -16.96 31.22 -8.03
N SER A 239 -15.81 30.72 -7.61
CA SER A 239 -14.60 31.55 -7.49
C SER A 239 -13.33 30.76 -7.79
N THR A 240 -12.57 31.35 -8.68
CA THR A 240 -11.24 31.02 -9.18
C THR A 240 -10.19 30.70 -8.10
N ALA A 241 -9.35 29.69 -8.42
CA ALA A 241 -8.06 29.35 -7.83
C ALA A 241 -8.01 28.94 -6.35
N ASN A 242 -7.79 27.64 -6.09
CA ASN A 242 -7.09 27.18 -4.88
C ASN A 242 -6.42 25.80 -5.13
N PRO A 243 -5.13 25.60 -4.79
CA PRO A 243 -4.36 24.38 -5.08
C PRO A 243 -4.27 23.48 -3.83
N ALA A 244 -4.92 22.31 -3.85
CA ALA A 244 -4.58 21.13 -3.06
C ALA A 244 -5.57 20.02 -3.44
N GLY A 245 -5.07 18.99 -4.15
CA GLY A 245 -5.86 17.84 -4.57
C GLY A 245 -6.31 17.00 -3.37
N VAL A 246 -7.58 17.13 -2.98
CA VAL A 246 -8.20 16.29 -1.94
C VAL A 246 -8.76 15.04 -2.60
N VAL A 247 -8.20 13.88 -2.26
CA VAL A 247 -8.79 12.55 -2.55
C VAL A 247 -10.03 12.40 -1.66
N GLN A 248 -11.20 12.24 -2.26
CA GLN A 248 -12.46 12.12 -1.53
C GLN A 248 -12.92 10.64 -1.57
N PRO A 249 -13.00 9.93 -0.42
CA PRO A 249 -13.68 8.64 -0.39
C PRO A 249 -15.16 8.82 -0.73
N ALA A 250 -15.70 7.91 -1.53
CA ALA A 250 -17.06 8.01 -2.04
C ALA A 250 -18.09 8.11 -0.90
N PRO A 251 -19.12 8.97 -1.03
CA PRO A 251 -20.17 9.06 -0.04
C PRO A 251 -21.05 7.81 -0.15
N ASN A 252 -21.33 7.21 1.01
CA ASN A 252 -22.30 6.12 1.26
C ASN A 252 -21.69 4.69 1.24
N ASP A 253 -21.11 4.25 2.37
CA ASP A 253 -21.43 2.96 3.00
C ASP A 253 -20.52 2.68 4.21
N ALA A 254 -21.05 1.96 5.19
CA ALA A 254 -20.40 1.64 6.46
C ALA A 254 -19.10 0.85 6.26
N LEU A 255 -17.97 1.53 6.42
CA LEU A 255 -16.66 0.92 6.65
C LEU A 255 -16.66 0.26 8.04
N THR A 256 -16.77 -1.07 8.10
CA THR A 256 -16.59 -1.83 9.36
C THR A 256 -15.12 -2.27 9.48
N ASN A 257 -14.50 -2.02 10.64
CA ASN A 257 -13.12 -2.40 10.99
C ASN A 257 -12.01 -1.75 10.16
N VAL A 258 -12.04 -0.42 10.05
CA VAL A 258 -10.95 0.38 9.47
C VAL A 258 -10.02 0.85 10.61
N PRO A 259 -8.76 0.35 10.71
CA PRO A 259 -7.81 0.78 11.75
C PRO A 259 -7.50 2.29 11.69
N ALA A 260 -6.95 2.88 12.74
CA ALA A 260 -6.71 4.33 12.88
C ALA A 260 -5.78 4.99 11.83
N SER A 261 -5.21 4.21 10.90
CA SER A 261 -4.17 4.62 9.96
C SER A 261 -4.66 5.31 8.68
N PHE A 262 -5.96 5.62 8.54
CA PHE A 262 -6.55 6.14 7.28
C PHE A 262 -6.73 7.67 7.19
N LEU A 263 -6.00 8.46 7.98
CA LEU A 263 -5.93 9.91 7.76
C LEU A 263 -4.63 10.26 7.05
N VAL A 264 -4.79 10.81 5.83
CA VAL A 264 -3.72 11.35 4.98
C VAL A 264 -2.80 12.26 5.81
N PRO A 265 -1.45 12.12 5.73
CA PRO A 265 -0.54 13.06 6.38
C PRO A 265 -0.75 14.47 5.82
N GLU A 266 -0.77 15.46 6.70
CA GLU A 266 -0.71 16.88 6.35
C GLU A 266 0.55 17.12 5.47
N PRO A 267 0.51 17.99 4.44
CA PRO A 267 1.66 18.23 3.58
C PRO A 267 2.86 18.68 4.42
N LEU A 268 3.90 17.84 4.46
CA LEU A 268 5.14 18.14 5.15
C LEU A 268 5.76 19.40 4.56
N ALA A 269 6.11 20.35 5.43
CA ALA A 269 7.00 21.44 5.06
C ALA A 269 8.30 20.85 4.49
N PRO A 270 8.90 21.49 3.46
CA PRO A 270 10.11 20.99 2.85
C PRO A 270 11.18 20.78 3.94
N PRO A 271 11.87 19.62 3.97
CA PRO A 271 12.89 19.38 4.97
C PRO A 271 14.00 20.44 4.80
N PRO A 272 14.59 20.92 5.90
CA PRO A 272 15.79 21.74 5.79
C PRO A 272 16.84 20.97 4.97
N PRO A 273 17.61 21.67 4.12
CA PRO A 273 18.63 21.02 3.30
C PRO A 273 19.52 20.16 4.19
N PRO A 274 19.87 18.93 3.77
CA PRO A 274 20.71 18.06 4.58
C PRO A 274 22.01 18.81 4.91
N PRO A 275 22.58 18.64 6.12
CA PRO A 275 23.94 19.06 6.37
C PRO A 275 24.79 18.46 5.26
N GLY A 276 25.48 19.30 4.48
CA GLY A 276 26.39 18.80 3.47
C GLY A 276 27.43 17.93 4.17
N ASP A 277 27.34 16.62 4.00
CA ASP A 277 28.42 15.71 4.31
C ASP A 277 29.55 16.04 3.33
N ASN A 278 30.39 16.99 3.73
CA ASN A 278 31.58 17.43 3.00
C ASN A 278 32.71 16.38 3.08
N ASN A 279 32.40 15.13 3.40
CA ASN A 279 33.36 14.05 3.31
C ASN A 279 33.36 13.51 1.88
N PRO A 280 34.49 13.58 1.15
CA PRO A 280 34.60 12.97 -0.16
C PRO A 280 34.25 11.48 -0.05
N PRO A 281 33.58 10.88 -1.05
CA PRO A 281 33.42 9.44 -1.10
C PRO A 281 34.79 8.77 -0.97
N PRO A 282 34.93 7.65 -0.25
CA PRO A 282 36.17 6.88 -0.28
C PRO A 282 36.44 6.52 -1.73
N GLY A 283 37.66 6.79 -2.21
CA GLY A 283 38.11 6.27 -3.49
C GLY A 283 38.16 4.73 -3.50
N PRO A 284 38.54 4.11 -4.63
CA PRO A 284 38.71 2.65 -4.73
C PRO A 284 39.51 2.09 -3.55
N GLY A 285 39.04 1.02 -2.92
CA GLY A 285 39.66 0.48 -1.71
C GLY A 285 38.67 -0.14 -0.71
N ALA A 286 38.75 0.31 0.54
CA ALA A 286 37.96 -0.23 1.66
C ALA A 286 36.46 0.12 1.56
N PHE A 287 35.61 -0.75 2.12
CA PHE A 287 34.18 -0.51 2.18
C PHE A 287 33.83 0.72 3.05
N PRO A 288 32.78 1.49 2.69
CA PRO A 288 32.32 2.62 3.49
C PRO A 288 31.91 2.20 4.91
N ALA A 289 31.94 3.16 5.85
CA ALA A 289 31.50 2.92 7.22
C ALA A 289 30.05 2.39 7.26
N GLY A 290 29.83 1.31 8.01
CA GLY A 290 28.53 0.62 8.13
C GLY A 290 28.47 -0.71 7.39
N TRP A 291 29.35 -0.93 6.42
CA TRP A 291 29.51 -2.21 5.74
C TRP A 291 30.55 -3.10 6.44
N THR A 292 30.23 -4.38 6.59
CA THR A 292 31.12 -5.39 7.19
C THR A 292 31.40 -6.48 6.16
N LEU A 293 32.67 -6.64 5.80
CA LEU A 293 33.15 -7.73 4.95
C LEU A 293 33.74 -8.84 5.83
N THR A 294 33.40 -10.09 5.51
CA THR A 294 34.15 -11.30 5.89
C THR A 294 34.58 -11.99 4.60
N GLY A 295 35.84 -12.45 4.50
CA GLY A 295 36.40 -13.00 3.26
C GLY A 295 37.10 -11.93 2.41
N VAL A 296 36.94 -12.00 1.10
CA VAL A 296 37.62 -11.13 0.12
C VAL A 296 36.64 -10.25 -0.66
N GLY A 297 37.05 -9.00 -0.87
CA GLY A 297 36.26 -8.00 -1.56
C GLY A 297 36.83 -6.59 -1.43
N SER A 298 36.39 -5.69 -2.29
CA SER A 298 36.78 -4.27 -2.29
C SER A 298 35.75 -3.41 -3.02
N VAL A 299 35.87 -2.08 -2.90
CA VAL A 299 35.12 -1.13 -3.75
C VAL A 299 35.94 -0.82 -4.99
N ILE A 300 35.36 -1.00 -6.17
CA ILE A 300 35.99 -0.77 -7.48
C ILE A 300 35.16 0.19 -8.34
N SER A 301 35.78 0.95 -9.24
CA SER A 301 35.07 1.83 -10.18
C SER A 301 34.49 1.08 -11.39
N ASN A 302 35.21 0.07 -11.86
CA ASN A 302 34.89 -0.71 -13.04
C ASN A 302 35.66 -2.04 -13.03
N LEU A 303 35.12 -3.04 -13.71
CA LEU A 303 35.80 -4.29 -14.06
C LEU A 303 35.82 -4.38 -15.59
N GLY A 304 36.90 -3.88 -16.20
CA GLY A 304 36.97 -3.69 -17.65
C GLY A 304 35.90 -2.70 -18.11
N SER A 305 35.08 -3.14 -19.05
CA SER A 305 33.91 -2.46 -19.63
C SER A 305 32.66 -2.53 -18.74
N ILE A 306 32.66 -3.35 -17.69
CA ILE A 306 31.58 -3.36 -16.69
C ILE A 306 31.80 -2.18 -15.74
N ALA A 307 31.10 -1.08 -16.00
CA ALA A 307 31.13 0.11 -15.15
C ALA A 307 30.07 0.04 -14.04
N ALA A 308 30.33 0.73 -12.92
CA ALA A 308 29.30 0.95 -11.89
C ALA A 308 28.05 1.60 -12.51
N PRO A 309 26.84 1.11 -12.17
CA PRO A 309 25.59 1.74 -12.58
C PRO A 309 25.56 3.24 -12.27
N PRO A 310 24.93 4.07 -13.11
CA PRO A 310 24.72 5.46 -12.75
C PRO A 310 23.87 5.52 -11.47
N PRO A 311 24.11 6.52 -10.59
CA PRO A 311 23.31 6.70 -9.39
C PRO A 311 21.82 6.72 -9.77
N PRO A 312 20.95 6.09 -8.97
CA PRO A 312 19.53 6.13 -9.24
C PRO A 312 19.07 7.59 -9.31
N ALA A 313 18.22 7.90 -10.30
CA ALA A 313 17.55 9.19 -10.34
C ALA A 313 16.77 9.36 -9.03
N ILE A 314 17.01 10.45 -8.29
CA ILE A 314 16.30 10.78 -7.06
C ILE A 314 14.81 10.67 -7.36
N PRO A 315 14.02 9.92 -6.55
CA PRO A 315 12.59 9.77 -6.78
C PRO A 315 11.93 11.14 -6.94
N LYS A 316 11.27 11.38 -8.07
CA LYS A 316 10.44 12.59 -8.24
C LYS A 316 9.16 12.40 -7.44
N ALA A 317 9.04 13.22 -6.38
CA ALA A 317 7.89 13.41 -5.49
C ALA A 317 7.49 12.20 -4.63
N GLY A 318 7.47 12.37 -3.30
CA GLY A 318 6.81 11.47 -2.34
C GLY A 318 7.75 10.52 -1.58
N ALA A 319 8.52 9.70 -2.29
CA ALA A 319 9.33 8.66 -1.67
C ALA A 319 10.50 9.22 -0.84
N VAL A 320 10.53 8.88 0.46
CA VAL A 320 11.71 9.10 1.31
C VAL A 320 12.67 7.94 1.08
N GLU A 321 13.74 8.19 0.33
CA GLU A 321 14.83 7.23 0.13
C GLU A 321 15.81 7.32 1.31
N LYS A 322 15.86 6.25 2.11
CA LYS A 322 16.93 6.05 3.08
C LYS A 322 18.02 5.25 2.40
N ILE A 323 19.06 5.96 1.95
CA ILE A 323 20.31 5.31 1.57
C ILE A 323 20.83 4.59 2.82
N LEU A 324 21.01 3.27 2.73
CA LEU A 324 21.63 2.54 3.83
C LEU A 324 23.08 3.02 4.01
N ASN A 325 23.58 3.03 5.25
CA ASN A 325 24.84 3.67 5.65
C ASN A 325 25.98 3.53 4.62
N GLY A 326 26.17 4.57 3.80
CA GLY A 326 27.22 4.65 2.78
C GLY A 326 26.82 4.10 1.42
N ASN A 327 26.69 5.01 0.44
CA ASN A 327 26.75 4.68 -0.99
C ASN A 327 28.20 4.31 -1.36
N PHE A 328 28.42 3.41 -2.32
CA PHE A 328 29.75 3.09 -2.86
C PHE A 328 30.36 4.26 -3.67
N GLY A 329 29.74 5.44 -3.64
CA GLY A 329 30.20 6.66 -4.27
C GLY A 329 30.04 6.59 -5.79
N THR A 330 31.16 6.70 -6.50
CA THR A 330 31.24 6.47 -7.95
C THR A 330 31.64 5.03 -8.29
N GLY A 331 31.79 4.16 -7.28
CA GLY A 331 32.18 2.76 -7.44
C GLY A 331 31.05 1.79 -7.14
N MET A 332 31.38 0.51 -7.15
CA MET A 332 30.53 -0.61 -6.82
C MET A 332 31.30 -1.58 -5.91
N ALA A 333 30.59 -2.33 -5.08
CA ALA A 333 31.18 -3.38 -4.29
C ALA A 333 31.51 -4.59 -5.18
N LEU A 334 32.68 -5.18 -4.96
CA LEU A 334 33.09 -6.47 -5.50
C LEU A 334 33.32 -7.41 -4.31
N ILE A 335 32.65 -8.57 -4.29
CA ILE A 335 32.99 -9.72 -3.44
C ILE A 335 33.24 -10.94 -4.33
N PHE A 336 34.14 -11.83 -3.92
CA PHE A 336 34.51 -13.01 -4.70
C PHE A 336 34.96 -14.15 -3.79
N THR A 337 35.11 -15.35 -4.34
CA THR A 337 35.37 -16.55 -3.51
C THR A 337 36.82 -16.63 -3.02
N GLY A 338 37.84 -16.17 -3.76
CA GLY A 338 39.20 -16.11 -3.22
C GLY A 338 40.28 -15.54 -4.14
N THR A 339 41.50 -15.39 -3.60
CA THR A 339 42.75 -15.42 -4.37
C THR A 339 43.65 -16.51 -3.78
N GLY A 340 43.83 -17.60 -4.51
CA GLY A 340 44.70 -18.71 -4.10
C GLY A 340 43.96 -19.83 -3.37
N SER A 341 43.37 -20.74 -4.14
CA SER A 341 43.24 -22.18 -3.87
C SER A 341 42.81 -22.58 -2.44
N VAL A 342 41.62 -22.17 -2.01
CA VAL A 342 40.96 -22.78 -0.86
C VAL A 342 39.52 -23.09 -1.27
N GLY A 343 39.21 -24.37 -1.45
CA GLY A 343 37.85 -24.81 -1.76
C GLY A 343 36.90 -24.54 -0.60
N ASP A 344 35.61 -24.38 -0.90
CA ASP A 344 34.53 -24.08 0.04
C ASP A 344 34.67 -22.71 0.73
N THR A 345 35.24 -21.74 0.02
CA THR A 345 35.36 -20.37 0.51
C THR A 345 34.06 -19.61 0.36
N THR A 346 33.74 -18.78 1.35
CA THR A 346 32.59 -17.88 1.30
C THR A 346 33.03 -16.47 1.69
N SER A 347 32.72 -15.52 0.81
CA SER A 347 32.81 -14.09 1.13
C SER A 347 31.43 -13.55 1.42
N THR A 348 31.34 -12.71 2.45
CA THR A 348 30.10 -12.12 2.91
C THR A 348 30.27 -10.62 3.08
N LEU A 349 29.44 -9.85 2.39
CA LEU A 349 29.28 -8.42 2.63
C LEU A 349 27.94 -8.20 3.33
N SER A 350 27.93 -7.48 4.44
CA SER A 350 26.71 -7.24 5.20
C SER A 350 26.62 -5.83 5.72
N GLN A 351 25.39 -5.40 5.98
CA GLN A 351 25.11 -4.09 6.57
C GLN A 351 23.92 -4.20 7.51
N THR A 352 24.01 -3.52 8.64
CA THR A 352 22.97 -3.46 9.65
C THR A 352 22.28 -2.10 9.61
N PHE A 353 20.96 -2.09 9.75
CA PHE A 353 20.16 -0.88 9.75
C PHE A 353 18.90 -1.02 10.60
N SER A 354 18.40 0.12 11.10
CA SER A 354 17.18 0.16 11.90
C SER A 354 15.95 0.14 11.02
N VAL A 355 14.95 -0.63 11.47
CA VAL A 355 13.61 -0.72 10.88
C VAL A 355 12.54 -0.55 11.95
N ASP A 356 11.40 -0.01 11.54
CA ASP A 356 10.22 0.14 12.39
C ASP A 356 9.17 -0.92 12.06
N ALA A 357 8.54 -1.48 13.11
CA ALA A 357 7.48 -2.47 12.97
C ALA A 357 6.31 -1.91 12.15
N GLY A 358 5.85 -2.68 11.17
CA GLY A 358 4.68 -2.34 10.39
C GLY A 358 4.89 -1.16 9.44
N ALA A 359 6.13 -0.82 9.09
CA ALA A 359 6.43 0.10 7.99
C ALA A 359 6.50 -0.66 6.66
N ALA A 360 5.85 -0.15 5.61
CA ALA A 360 6.01 -0.70 4.26
C ALA A 360 7.31 -0.17 3.64
N LEU A 361 8.22 -1.08 3.36
CA LEU A 361 9.57 -0.79 2.89
C LEU A 361 9.86 -1.55 1.59
N VAL A 362 10.76 -1.00 0.78
CA VAL A 362 11.26 -1.67 -0.42
C VAL A 362 12.78 -1.67 -0.37
N LEU A 363 13.36 -2.86 -0.38
CA LEU A 363 14.79 -3.04 -0.59
C LEU A 363 15.07 -2.93 -2.09
N ARG A 364 15.91 -1.96 -2.46
CA ARG A 364 16.42 -1.78 -3.81
C ARG A 364 17.91 -2.10 -3.84
N LEU A 365 18.34 -2.86 -4.84
CA LEU A 365 19.76 -3.11 -5.13
C LEU A 365 19.95 -3.53 -6.59
N LYS A 366 21.17 -3.39 -7.08
CA LYS A 366 21.64 -3.96 -8.33
C LYS A 366 22.77 -4.95 -8.05
N TYR A 367 22.82 -6.05 -8.79
CA TYR A 367 23.98 -6.94 -8.77
C TYR A 367 24.30 -7.53 -10.13
N ASN A 368 25.54 -7.94 -10.34
CA ASN A 368 25.98 -8.72 -11.49
C ASN A 368 26.79 -9.91 -10.98
N PHE A 369 26.39 -11.12 -11.34
CA PHE A 369 27.08 -12.35 -10.95
C PHE A 369 28.04 -12.77 -12.08
N LEU A 370 29.25 -13.15 -11.70
CA LEU A 370 30.33 -13.53 -12.60
C LEU A 370 30.90 -14.87 -12.15
N SER A 371 31.24 -15.74 -13.08
CA SER A 371 31.88 -17.02 -12.77
C SER A 371 32.91 -17.37 -13.84
N ASN A 372 34.14 -17.67 -13.40
CA ASN A 372 35.17 -18.21 -14.28
C ASN A 372 35.00 -19.70 -14.59
N GLU A 373 34.03 -20.35 -13.94
CA GLU A 373 33.75 -21.77 -14.13
C GLU A 373 32.84 -22.00 -15.35
N PHE A 374 32.02 -21.00 -15.70
CA PHE A 374 31.19 -21.04 -16.90
C PHE A 374 31.98 -20.55 -18.12
N PRO A 375 31.87 -21.19 -19.31
CA PRO A 375 31.10 -22.40 -19.62
C PRO A 375 31.90 -23.71 -19.51
N ASN A 376 33.19 -23.64 -19.18
CA ASN A 376 34.12 -24.73 -19.50
C ASN A 376 34.29 -25.77 -18.39
N GLN A 377 33.90 -25.45 -17.15
CA GLN A 377 34.05 -26.36 -16.03
C GLN A 377 32.84 -27.32 -15.89
N PRO A 378 33.03 -28.48 -15.22
CA PRO A 378 31.94 -29.38 -14.87
C PRO A 378 30.83 -28.71 -14.04
N ASP A 379 29.58 -29.08 -14.28
CA ASP A 379 28.41 -28.56 -13.56
C ASP A 379 28.36 -28.92 -12.05
N ILE A 380 29.32 -29.71 -11.55
CA ILE A 380 29.46 -29.97 -10.11
C ILE A 380 29.99 -28.75 -9.34
N PHE A 381 30.78 -27.89 -10.00
CA PHE A 381 31.29 -26.66 -9.43
C PHE A 381 30.24 -25.57 -9.65
N ASN A 382 29.31 -25.51 -8.70
CA ASN A 382 28.11 -24.71 -8.80
C ASN A 382 28.14 -23.56 -7.81
N ASP A 383 29.03 -22.61 -8.05
CA ASP A 383 29.12 -21.42 -7.25
C ASP A 383 27.80 -20.68 -7.18
N THR A 384 27.52 -20.12 -6.01
CA THR A 384 26.26 -19.43 -5.74
C THR A 384 26.48 -18.05 -5.19
N PHE A 385 25.66 -17.12 -5.66
CA PHE A 385 25.51 -15.80 -5.06
C PHE A 385 24.10 -15.69 -4.47
N ARG A 386 23.97 -15.15 -3.27
CA ARG A 386 22.71 -15.00 -2.57
C ARG A 386 22.62 -13.65 -1.89
N VAL A 387 21.41 -13.10 -1.90
CA VAL A 387 21.06 -11.91 -1.13
C VAL A 387 19.99 -12.31 -0.13
N ARG A 388 20.23 -12.04 1.15
CA ARG A 388 19.31 -12.36 2.24
C ARG A 388 19.02 -11.13 3.07
N LEU A 389 17.75 -10.99 3.45
CA LEU A 389 17.29 -9.94 4.35
C LEU A 389 16.81 -10.58 5.65
N LEU A 390 17.48 -10.24 6.75
CA LEU A 390 17.13 -10.68 8.08
C LEU A 390 16.42 -9.52 8.78
N THR A 391 15.15 -9.71 9.14
CA THR A 391 14.37 -8.69 9.87
C THR A 391 14.04 -9.19 11.28
N PRO A 392 13.94 -8.29 12.28
CA PRO A 392 13.62 -8.69 13.64
C PRO A 392 12.32 -9.50 13.72
N GLY A 393 12.40 -10.68 14.34
CA GLY A 393 11.25 -11.56 14.59
C GLY A 393 10.79 -12.41 13.39
N SER A 394 11.43 -12.30 12.22
CA SER A 394 11.09 -13.10 11.04
C SER A 394 12.24 -14.04 10.65
N GLU A 395 11.90 -15.12 9.95
CA GLU A 395 12.90 -15.94 9.27
C GLU A 395 13.62 -15.14 8.17
N PRO A 396 14.89 -15.45 7.86
CA PRO A 396 15.63 -14.80 6.77
C PRO A 396 14.90 -14.95 5.44
N ALA A 397 14.63 -13.82 4.78
CA ALA A 397 14.05 -13.81 3.44
C ALA A 397 15.16 -13.95 2.39
N LEU A 398 15.00 -14.88 1.45
CA LEU A 398 15.83 -14.93 0.24
C LEU A 398 15.33 -13.86 -0.73
N VAL A 399 16.17 -12.85 -0.97
CA VAL A 399 15.85 -11.69 -1.81
C VAL A 399 16.21 -11.95 -3.27
N ALA A 400 17.38 -12.55 -3.50
CA ALA A 400 17.86 -12.92 -4.83
C ALA A 400 18.84 -14.09 -4.71
N GLN A 401 18.94 -14.88 -5.78
CA GLN A 401 19.91 -15.97 -5.87
C GLN A 401 20.37 -16.16 -7.31
N GLU A 402 21.65 -16.42 -7.47
CA GLU A 402 22.28 -16.89 -8.70
C GLU A 402 23.07 -18.16 -8.42
N SER A 403 23.25 -18.95 -9.47
CA SER A 403 24.02 -20.18 -9.45
C SER A 403 24.69 -20.35 -10.81
N ARG A 404 25.95 -20.78 -10.82
CA ARG A 404 26.69 -21.02 -12.05
C ARG A 404 25.93 -21.88 -13.06
N ASN A 405 25.26 -22.94 -12.58
CA ASN A 405 24.53 -23.87 -13.43
C ASN A 405 23.27 -23.30 -14.07
N THR A 406 22.69 -22.24 -13.51
CA THR A 406 21.35 -21.77 -13.89
C THR A 406 21.30 -20.32 -14.34
N SER A 407 22.35 -19.54 -14.06
CA SER A 407 22.39 -18.10 -14.26
C SER A 407 23.03 -17.66 -15.56
N PHE A 408 23.81 -18.52 -16.23
CA PHE A 408 24.57 -18.18 -17.43
C PHE A 408 24.10 -18.94 -18.67
N THR A 409 24.28 -18.30 -19.82
CA THR A 409 24.17 -18.89 -21.15
C THR A 409 25.42 -18.56 -21.94
N LEU A 410 25.65 -19.25 -23.07
CA LEU A 410 26.80 -18.97 -23.96
C LEU A 410 26.80 -17.55 -24.54
N THR A 411 25.72 -16.79 -24.37
CA THR A 411 25.62 -15.39 -24.80
C THR A 411 25.80 -14.39 -23.65
N SER A 412 25.80 -14.86 -22.40
CA SER A 412 25.99 -14.04 -21.20
C SER A 412 27.43 -14.22 -20.70
N VAL A 413 28.39 -13.84 -21.53
CA VAL A 413 29.81 -14.01 -21.26
C VAL A 413 30.58 -12.70 -21.41
N SER A 414 31.67 -12.54 -20.67
CA SER A 414 32.54 -11.36 -20.74
C SER A 414 33.15 -11.26 -22.13
N SER A 415 33.14 -10.07 -22.73
CA SER A 415 33.78 -9.83 -24.03
C SER A 415 35.30 -9.69 -23.95
N GLU A 416 35.85 -9.49 -22.74
CA GLU A 416 37.26 -9.23 -22.52
C GLU A 416 37.76 -9.84 -21.20
N LYS A 417 39.08 -9.97 -21.08
CA LYS A 417 39.73 -10.25 -19.81
C LYS A 417 39.83 -8.95 -19.01
N ALA A 418 39.39 -8.94 -17.77
CA ALA A 418 39.43 -7.77 -16.91
C ALA A 418 39.82 -8.13 -15.48
N THR A 419 40.60 -7.26 -14.84
CA THR A 419 41.08 -7.44 -13.46
C THR A 419 40.83 -6.17 -12.65
N ALA A 420 40.20 -6.31 -11.48
CA ALA A 420 40.02 -5.22 -10.52
C ALA A 420 39.80 -5.80 -9.12
N GLY A 421 40.24 -5.07 -8.09
CA GLY A 421 39.92 -5.43 -6.70
C GLY A 421 40.36 -6.82 -6.24
N GLY A 422 41.37 -7.41 -6.90
CA GLY A 422 41.88 -8.77 -6.63
C GLY A 422 41.23 -9.87 -7.46
N PHE A 423 40.13 -9.61 -8.16
CA PHE A 423 39.45 -10.58 -9.01
C PHE A 423 39.79 -10.39 -10.50
N THR A 424 39.85 -11.49 -11.26
CA THR A 424 40.00 -11.47 -12.72
C THR A 424 38.87 -12.27 -13.36
N ILE A 425 38.14 -11.68 -14.30
CA ILE A 425 37.22 -12.37 -15.20
C ILE A 425 37.91 -12.59 -16.54
N GLU A 426 37.93 -13.82 -17.06
CA GLU A 426 38.48 -14.10 -18.39
C GLU A 426 37.47 -13.78 -19.51
N ALA A 427 37.98 -13.50 -20.71
CA ALA A 427 37.14 -13.35 -21.89
C ALA A 427 36.43 -14.67 -22.20
N GLY A 428 35.13 -14.61 -22.45
CA GLY A 428 34.28 -15.79 -22.72
C GLY A 428 33.70 -16.46 -21.48
N ASN A 429 33.99 -15.96 -20.27
CA ASN A 429 33.45 -16.51 -19.02
C ASN A 429 32.16 -15.82 -18.56
N GLY A 430 31.39 -16.48 -17.70
CA GLY A 430 30.01 -16.09 -17.37
C GLY A 430 29.89 -14.70 -16.73
N VAL A 431 28.99 -13.86 -17.26
CA VAL A 431 28.54 -12.60 -16.66
C VAL A 431 27.03 -12.44 -16.85
N THR A 432 26.26 -12.21 -15.79
CA THR A 432 24.81 -12.06 -15.92
C THR A 432 24.39 -10.69 -16.46
N GLY A 433 25.28 -9.71 -16.35
CA GLY A 433 24.91 -8.30 -16.44
C GLY A 433 24.21 -7.84 -15.16
N PHE A 434 24.03 -6.52 -15.01
CA PHE A 434 23.35 -5.97 -13.85
C PHE A 434 21.86 -6.33 -13.85
N LYS A 435 21.42 -6.98 -12.77
CA LYS A 435 20.04 -7.27 -12.43
C LYS A 435 19.56 -6.25 -11.41
N ASP A 436 18.37 -5.71 -11.63
CA ASP A 436 17.66 -4.85 -10.70
C ASP A 436 16.80 -5.70 -9.75
N VAL A 437 16.89 -5.42 -8.46
CA VAL A 437 16.06 -6.05 -7.42
C VAL A 437 15.28 -4.97 -6.70
N LEU A 438 13.96 -5.15 -6.67
CA LEU A 438 13.05 -4.41 -5.80
C LEU A 438 12.21 -5.42 -5.02
N PHE A 439 12.50 -5.53 -3.73
CA PHE A 439 11.91 -6.49 -2.82
C PHE A 439 11.07 -5.76 -1.76
N PRO A 440 9.73 -5.77 -1.88
CA PRO A 440 8.86 -5.18 -0.88
C PRO A 440 8.82 -6.05 0.38
N PHE A 441 8.89 -5.43 1.55
CA PHE A 441 8.79 -6.12 2.83
C PHE A 441 8.22 -5.22 3.92
N THR A 442 7.62 -5.84 4.94
CA THR A 442 7.18 -5.16 6.15
C THR A 442 7.79 -5.86 7.37
N PRO A 443 8.60 -5.17 8.20
CA PRO A 443 9.11 -5.71 9.45
C PRO A 443 7.97 -6.00 10.43
N ILE A 444 7.97 -7.16 11.09
CA ILE A 444 6.95 -7.48 12.11
C ILE A 444 7.30 -6.92 13.50
N ALA A 445 8.57 -6.58 13.73
CA ALA A 445 9.06 -5.96 14.95
C ALA A 445 10.09 -4.87 14.63
N SER A 446 10.12 -3.82 15.45
CA SER A 446 11.13 -2.76 15.34
C SER A 446 12.47 -3.29 15.84
N GLY A 447 13.57 -2.83 15.25
CA GLY A 447 14.90 -3.18 15.71
C GLY A 447 15.94 -3.18 14.59
N SER A 448 16.94 -4.03 14.77
CA SER A 448 18.10 -4.14 13.89
C SER A 448 17.86 -5.18 12.80
N ALA A 449 17.67 -4.74 11.56
CA ALA A 449 17.68 -5.59 10.38
C ALA A 449 19.11 -5.72 9.81
N GLN A 450 19.36 -6.82 9.09
CA GLN A 450 20.63 -7.08 8.43
C GLN A 450 20.39 -7.48 6.96
N LEU A 451 21.06 -6.78 6.05
CA LEU A 451 21.18 -7.18 4.65
C LEU A 451 22.50 -7.92 4.47
N VAL A 452 22.46 -9.09 3.84
CA VAL A 452 23.61 -9.96 3.66
C VAL A 452 23.72 -10.39 2.20
N PHE A 453 24.92 -10.26 1.66
CA PHE A 453 25.34 -10.73 0.35
C PHE A 453 26.37 -11.82 0.55
N ASP A 454 26.10 -13.01 0.04
CA ASP A 454 26.96 -14.18 0.16
C ASP A 454 27.37 -14.63 -1.23
N ILE A 455 28.66 -14.88 -1.42
CA ILE A 455 29.16 -15.65 -2.55
C ILE A 455 29.95 -16.85 -2.03
N SER A 456 29.57 -18.04 -2.49
CA SER A 456 30.10 -19.31 -2.02
C SER A 456 30.62 -20.12 -3.19
N ASP A 457 31.85 -20.60 -3.03
CA ASP A 457 32.52 -21.56 -3.90
C ASP A 457 32.07 -22.99 -3.58
N VAL A 458 32.00 -23.85 -4.60
CA VAL A 458 31.64 -25.27 -4.45
C VAL A 458 32.71 -26.19 -5.05
N GLU A 459 33.48 -26.84 -4.17
CA GLU A 459 34.36 -27.99 -4.48
C GLU A 459 35.45 -27.76 -5.55
N ASP A 460 35.90 -26.52 -5.75
CA ASP A 460 36.87 -26.10 -6.76
C ASP A 460 37.99 -25.27 -6.11
N THR A 461 39.24 -25.35 -6.60
CA THR A 461 40.37 -24.61 -6.01
C THR A 461 41.10 -23.71 -7.02
N ALA A 462 40.52 -23.49 -8.20
CA ALA A 462 41.20 -22.86 -9.32
C ALA A 462 40.40 -21.76 -10.02
N PHE A 463 39.07 -21.79 -9.98
CA PHE A 463 38.22 -20.87 -10.72
C PHE A 463 37.27 -20.12 -9.79
N ASP A 464 37.57 -18.83 -9.56
CA ASP A 464 36.76 -18.02 -8.67
C ASP A 464 35.51 -17.45 -9.36
N SER A 465 34.44 -17.29 -8.59
CA SER A 465 33.26 -16.51 -8.93
C SER A 465 33.20 -15.20 -8.15
N ALA A 466 32.50 -14.20 -8.70
CA ALA A 466 32.36 -12.88 -8.12
C ALA A 466 30.94 -12.32 -8.22
N ALA A 467 30.63 -11.37 -7.34
CA ALA A 467 29.45 -10.54 -7.43
C ALA A 467 29.84 -9.07 -7.35
N LEU A 468 29.35 -8.29 -8.32
CA LEU A 468 29.35 -6.84 -8.27
C LEU A 468 28.02 -6.39 -7.68
N ILE A 469 28.03 -5.47 -6.71
CA ILE A 469 26.85 -5.02 -5.97
C ILE A 469 26.84 -3.49 -5.96
N ASP A 470 25.69 -2.89 -6.25
CA ASP A 470 25.52 -1.44 -6.25
C ASP A 470 24.07 -1.02 -6.00
N SER A 471 23.81 0.29 -5.89
CA SER A 471 22.49 0.90 -5.79
C SER A 471 21.65 0.39 -4.61
N VAL A 472 22.32 0.04 -3.49
CA VAL A 472 21.68 -0.52 -2.30
C VAL A 472 20.99 0.57 -1.48
N SER A 473 19.68 0.49 -1.33
CA SER A 473 18.86 1.48 -0.61
C SER A 473 17.58 0.87 -0.04
N ILE A 474 17.01 1.54 0.96
CA ILE A 474 15.66 1.25 1.47
C ILE A 474 14.76 2.42 1.13
N LEU A 475 13.68 2.14 0.41
CA LEU A 475 12.64 3.11 0.13
C LEU A 475 11.50 2.91 1.12
N THR A 476 10.94 4.01 1.64
CA THR A 476 9.70 3.97 2.42
C THR A 476 8.51 4.17 1.49
N ASP A 477 7.54 3.27 1.57
CA ASP A 477 6.26 3.34 0.87
C ASP A 477 5.14 3.59 1.89
N PRO A 478 4.63 4.83 2.03
CA PRO A 478 3.42 5.10 2.78
C PRO A 478 2.17 4.99 1.87
N PRO A 479 1.54 3.82 1.75
CA PRO A 479 0.37 3.63 0.89
C PRO A 479 -0.87 4.35 1.44
N LEU A 480 -1.82 4.68 0.56
CA LEU A 480 -3.14 5.19 0.98
C LEU A 480 -3.90 4.18 1.84
N PHE A 481 -3.77 2.88 1.52
CA PHE A 481 -4.34 1.79 2.28
C PHE A 481 -3.26 0.77 2.65
N PHE A 482 -2.95 0.64 3.93
CA PHE A 482 -2.06 -0.40 4.45
C PHE A 482 -2.82 -1.37 5.33
N ILE A 483 -2.87 -2.64 4.95
CA ILE A 483 -3.53 -3.71 5.71
C ILE A 483 -2.47 -4.75 6.10
N LYS A 484 -2.18 -4.85 7.39
CA LYS A 484 -1.13 -5.73 7.94
C LYS A 484 -1.69 -6.87 8.80
N LYS A 485 -0.81 -7.59 9.48
CA LYS A 485 -1.13 -8.76 10.31
C LYS A 485 -2.23 -8.44 11.32
N GLY A 486 -3.30 -9.25 11.31
CA GLY A 486 -4.43 -9.09 12.22
C GLY A 486 -5.46 -8.05 11.78
N GLU A 487 -5.18 -7.26 10.75
CA GLU A 487 -6.11 -6.27 10.21
C GLU A 487 -6.96 -6.88 9.08
N THR A 488 -8.20 -6.39 8.96
CA THR A 488 -9.08 -6.75 7.86
C THR A 488 -9.84 -5.51 7.38
N LEU A 489 -9.75 -5.21 6.09
CA LEU A 489 -10.59 -4.22 5.43
C LEU A 489 -11.74 -4.94 4.71
N ALA A 490 -12.98 -4.72 5.12
CA ALA A 490 -14.15 -5.26 4.44
C ALA A 490 -15.06 -4.11 3.96
N ARG A 491 -15.31 -4.05 2.65
CA ARG A 491 -16.18 -3.05 2.03
C ARG A 491 -17.22 -3.72 1.15
N THR A 492 -18.50 -3.50 1.46
CA THR A 492 -19.64 -4.05 0.71
C THR A 492 -20.16 -3.11 -0.38
N GLY A 493 -19.68 -1.86 -0.41
CA GLY A 493 -19.94 -0.90 -1.49
C GLY A 493 -19.36 -1.36 -2.83
N ARG A 494 -20.16 -1.25 -3.89
CA ARG A 494 -19.81 -1.71 -5.25
C ARG A 494 -19.10 -0.68 -6.10
N ASP A 495 -19.11 0.57 -5.67
CA ASP A 495 -18.32 1.64 -6.26
C ASP A 495 -16.81 1.44 -5.95
N PRO A 496 -15.90 2.12 -6.67
CA PRO A 496 -14.47 2.01 -6.42
C PRO A 496 -14.08 2.47 -5.02
N LEU A 497 -13.15 1.79 -4.36
CA LEU A 497 -12.60 2.21 -3.07
C LEU A 497 -11.97 3.61 -3.17
N ILE A 498 -11.24 3.87 -4.25
CA ILE A 498 -10.66 5.18 -4.59
C ILE A 498 -11.32 5.68 -5.87
N ARG A 499 -11.97 6.85 -5.81
CA ARG A 499 -12.51 7.54 -6.98
C ARG A 499 -11.86 8.91 -7.14
N LEU A 500 -11.28 9.15 -8.31
CA LEU A 500 -10.65 10.41 -8.68
C LEU A 500 -11.33 10.94 -9.94
N THR A 501 -11.71 12.21 -9.96
CA THR A 501 -12.40 12.82 -11.10
C THR A 501 -11.90 14.23 -11.34
N ALA A 502 -11.43 14.53 -12.55
CA ALA A 502 -10.93 15.85 -12.94
C ALA A 502 -9.84 16.44 -12.01
N THR A 503 -9.06 15.60 -11.32
CA THR A 503 -8.12 16.05 -10.28
C THR A 503 -6.78 15.30 -10.37
N PRO A 504 -5.67 15.97 -10.71
CA PRO A 504 -4.34 15.36 -10.61
C PRO A 504 -4.05 14.91 -9.18
N SER A 505 -3.51 13.70 -9.02
CA SER A 505 -3.24 13.10 -7.72
C SER A 505 -1.84 12.48 -7.66
N THR A 506 -1.20 12.61 -6.51
CA THR A 506 0.11 12.01 -6.21
C THR A 506 0.05 11.31 -4.87
N PHE A 507 0.47 10.05 -4.83
CA PHE A 507 0.56 9.21 -3.64
C PHE A 507 1.52 8.05 -3.93
N ASP A 508 2.12 7.44 -2.90
CA ASP A 508 3.18 6.44 -3.10
C ASP A 508 2.65 5.12 -3.66
N SER A 509 1.72 4.49 -2.93
CA SER A 509 0.96 3.31 -3.34
C SER A 509 -0.53 3.47 -3.05
N ALA A 510 -1.41 2.87 -3.86
CA ALA A 510 -2.85 2.91 -3.55
C ALA A 510 -3.22 1.89 -2.46
N MET A 511 -2.77 0.63 -2.56
CA MET A 511 -3.00 -0.36 -1.51
C MET A 511 -1.83 -1.33 -1.37
N VAL A 512 -1.45 -1.57 -0.11
CA VAL A 512 -0.54 -2.65 0.29
C VAL A 512 -1.28 -3.58 1.24
N VAL A 513 -1.29 -4.87 0.93
CA VAL A 513 -1.79 -5.92 1.83
C VAL A 513 -0.64 -6.86 2.16
N CYS A 514 -0.21 -6.90 3.42
CA CYS A 514 0.92 -7.70 3.84
C CYS A 514 0.62 -8.61 5.03
N CYS A 515 1.57 -9.50 5.32
CA CYS A 515 1.76 -10.04 6.66
C CYS A 515 0.56 -10.86 7.19
N GLY A 516 -0.21 -11.47 6.29
CA GLY A 516 -1.46 -12.16 6.62
C GLY A 516 -2.70 -11.27 6.74
N GLY A 517 -2.59 -9.96 6.47
CA GLY A 517 -3.70 -9.01 6.40
C GLY A 517 -4.66 -9.33 5.26
N ARG A 518 -5.93 -8.90 5.40
CA ARG A 518 -7.00 -9.26 4.46
C ARG A 518 -7.81 -8.05 3.99
N ALA A 519 -8.01 -7.92 2.70
CA ALA A 519 -8.92 -6.93 2.13
C ALA A 519 -10.01 -7.63 1.30
N THR A 520 -11.25 -7.19 1.45
CA THR A 520 -12.41 -7.66 0.69
C THR A 520 -13.20 -6.47 0.18
N LEU A 521 -13.29 -6.28 -1.14
CA LEU A 521 -13.99 -5.16 -1.77
C LEU A 521 -15.14 -5.66 -2.65
N ALA A 522 -16.35 -5.15 -2.47
CA ALA A 522 -17.45 -5.49 -3.37
C ALA A 522 -17.36 -4.77 -4.72
N GLY A 523 -16.57 -3.70 -4.81
CA GLY A 523 -16.29 -2.92 -6.02
C GLY A 523 -14.81 -2.90 -6.41
N PRO A 524 -14.43 -2.08 -7.41
CA PRO A 524 -13.04 -1.87 -7.82
C PRO A 524 -12.14 -1.31 -6.71
N LEU A 525 -10.82 -1.44 -6.87
CA LEU A 525 -9.84 -0.75 -6.03
C LEU A 525 -9.80 0.75 -6.38
N LEU A 526 -9.65 1.09 -7.66
CA LEU A 526 -9.46 2.47 -8.08
C LEU A 526 -10.14 2.76 -9.42
N ALA A 527 -10.79 3.92 -9.50
CA ALA A 527 -11.20 4.52 -10.77
C ALA A 527 -10.74 5.98 -10.84
N ALA A 528 -9.91 6.30 -11.82
CA ALA A 528 -9.52 7.66 -12.16
C ALA A 528 -10.17 8.07 -13.48
N LEU A 529 -10.94 9.15 -13.46
CA LEU A 529 -11.61 9.73 -14.63
C LEU A 529 -11.09 11.14 -14.84
N ASP A 530 -10.60 11.45 -16.04
CA ASP A 530 -10.08 12.79 -16.39
C ASP A 530 -9.01 13.29 -15.41
N SER A 531 -8.22 12.39 -14.84
CA SER A 531 -7.28 12.68 -13.76
C SER A 531 -5.90 12.16 -14.10
N ASP A 532 -4.85 12.92 -13.75
CA ASP A 532 -3.47 12.48 -13.89
C ASP A 532 -3.01 11.82 -12.59
N LEU A 533 -2.36 10.65 -12.68
CA LEU A 533 -1.80 9.97 -11.49
C LEU A 533 -0.29 9.97 -11.55
N THR A 534 0.35 10.35 -10.46
CA THR A 534 1.79 10.12 -10.25
C THR A 534 1.94 9.22 -9.02
N VAL A 535 2.34 7.97 -9.26
CA VAL A 535 2.43 6.92 -8.25
C VAL A 535 3.83 6.30 -8.30
N PRO A 536 4.77 6.71 -7.45
CA PRO A 536 6.14 6.22 -7.50
C PRO A 536 6.26 4.69 -7.35
N PHE A 537 5.42 4.06 -6.54
CA PHE A 537 5.41 2.62 -6.26
C PHE A 537 4.27 1.92 -7.04
N SER A 538 3.49 1.04 -6.40
CA SER A 538 2.47 0.22 -7.04
C SER A 538 1.06 0.75 -6.77
N LEU A 539 0.12 0.51 -7.68
CA LEU A 539 -1.29 0.70 -7.31
C LEU A 539 -1.74 -0.41 -6.33
N LEU A 540 -1.22 -1.61 -6.50
CA LEU A 540 -1.46 -2.72 -5.57
C LEU A 540 -0.19 -3.53 -5.35
N SER A 541 0.19 -3.70 -4.09
CA SER A 541 1.18 -4.69 -3.67
C SER A 541 0.58 -5.67 -2.67
N ILE A 542 0.77 -6.97 -2.90
CA ILE A 542 0.38 -8.03 -1.97
C ILE A 542 1.58 -8.92 -1.74
N TYR A 543 2.02 -9.05 -0.50
CA TYR A 543 3.20 -9.84 -0.15
C TYR A 543 3.15 -10.38 1.28
N GLN A 544 4.10 -11.24 1.67
CA GLN A 544 4.19 -11.83 3.01
C GLN A 544 2.84 -12.43 3.50
N GLY A 545 2.10 -13.09 2.61
CA GLY A 545 0.84 -13.77 2.92
C GLY A 545 -0.39 -12.88 3.02
N GLY A 546 -0.32 -11.62 2.60
CA GLY A 546 -1.50 -10.77 2.44
C GLY A 546 -2.49 -11.30 1.39
N SER A 547 -3.75 -10.85 1.46
CA SER A 547 -4.75 -11.23 0.45
C SER A 547 -5.78 -10.13 0.17
N LEU A 548 -6.09 -9.92 -1.12
CA LEU A 548 -7.20 -9.10 -1.59
C LEU A 548 -8.20 -9.96 -2.38
N SER A 549 -9.46 -9.90 -1.99
CA SER A 549 -10.57 -10.47 -2.76
C SER A 549 -11.55 -9.38 -3.17
N THR A 550 -12.17 -9.55 -4.34
CA THR A 550 -13.24 -8.68 -4.79
C THR A 550 -14.43 -9.48 -5.30
N SER A 551 -15.65 -8.93 -5.20
CA SER A 551 -16.86 -9.57 -5.73
C SER A 551 -17.39 -8.96 -7.03
N THR A 552 -16.68 -7.97 -7.58
CA THR A 552 -17.05 -7.32 -8.85
C THR A 552 -16.38 -8.01 -10.05
N THR A 553 -16.98 -7.82 -11.23
CA THR A 553 -16.38 -8.16 -12.53
C THR A 553 -15.90 -6.91 -13.28
N GLU A 554 -16.10 -5.73 -12.72
CA GLU A 554 -15.48 -4.48 -13.21
C GLU A 554 -13.96 -4.57 -13.09
N PRO A 555 -13.19 -3.79 -13.87
CA PRO A 555 -11.74 -3.77 -13.72
C PRO A 555 -11.31 -3.36 -12.31
N LEU A 556 -10.28 -4.02 -11.76
CA LEU A 556 -9.73 -3.71 -10.44
C LEU A 556 -9.23 -2.26 -10.38
N VAL A 557 -8.55 -1.83 -11.44
CA VAL A 557 -8.17 -0.43 -11.68
C VAL A 557 -8.68 0.02 -13.04
N ARG A 558 -9.38 1.15 -13.06
CA ARG A 558 -9.81 1.83 -14.29
C ARG A 558 -9.18 3.21 -14.41
N LEU A 559 -8.57 3.48 -15.56
CA LEU A 559 -7.98 4.78 -15.90
C LEU A 559 -8.60 5.31 -17.21
N ASP A 560 -9.45 6.32 -17.09
CA ASP A 560 -10.13 6.96 -18.21
C ASP A 560 -9.57 8.36 -18.44
N ASN A 561 -9.11 8.63 -19.67
CA ASN A 561 -8.41 9.84 -20.06
C ASN A 561 -7.13 10.07 -19.20
N GLY A 562 -6.53 11.26 -19.29
CA GLY A 562 -5.37 11.63 -18.46
C GLY A 562 -4.03 11.00 -18.86
N SER A 563 -2.98 11.45 -18.17
CA SER A 563 -1.63 10.94 -18.25
C SER A 563 -1.15 10.44 -16.89
N HIS A 564 -0.80 9.17 -16.82
CA HIS A 564 -0.42 8.49 -15.59
C HIS A 564 1.04 8.05 -15.65
N THR A 565 1.77 8.27 -14.55
CA THR A 565 3.10 7.73 -14.30
C THR A 565 3.02 6.85 -13.05
N ILE A 566 3.26 5.55 -13.20
CA ILE A 566 3.10 4.57 -12.12
C ILE A 566 4.37 3.72 -12.03
N GLY A 567 4.86 3.41 -10.83
CA GLY A 567 6.03 2.56 -10.65
C GLY A 567 7.35 3.21 -11.06
N SER A 568 7.46 4.54 -10.99
CA SER A 568 8.68 5.25 -11.42
C SER A 568 9.94 4.87 -10.62
N VAL A 569 9.80 4.26 -9.44
CA VAL A 569 10.95 3.73 -8.67
C VAL A 569 11.43 2.36 -9.16
N GLY A 570 10.71 1.71 -10.06
CA GLY A 570 11.05 0.38 -10.59
C GLY A 570 10.08 -0.74 -10.18
N LEU A 571 8.91 -0.42 -9.64
CA LEU A 571 7.90 -1.41 -9.27
C LEU A 571 6.81 -1.57 -10.34
N PRO A 572 6.15 -2.72 -10.44
CA PRO A 572 5.01 -2.91 -11.34
C PRO A 572 3.77 -2.14 -10.85
N ILE A 573 2.79 -1.92 -11.73
CA ILE A 573 1.47 -1.41 -11.33
C ILE A 573 0.82 -2.37 -10.31
N PHE A 574 0.92 -3.68 -10.56
CA PHE A 574 0.46 -4.76 -9.68
C PHE A 574 1.62 -5.67 -9.31
N ASP A 575 1.94 -5.76 -8.02
CA ASP A 575 2.98 -6.63 -7.47
C ASP A 575 2.36 -7.69 -6.56
N ILE A 576 2.32 -8.95 -7.00
CA ILE A 576 1.52 -10.00 -6.35
C ILE A 576 2.41 -11.18 -5.98
N TRP A 577 2.57 -11.43 -4.69
CA TRP A 577 3.46 -12.46 -4.15
C TRP A 577 2.69 -13.50 -3.32
N GLY A 578 2.99 -14.77 -3.56
CA GLY A 578 2.62 -15.89 -2.69
C GLY A 578 3.73 -16.21 -1.69
N VAL A 579 3.42 -17.04 -0.70
CA VAL A 579 4.39 -17.54 0.30
C VAL A 579 4.44 -19.06 0.40
N SER A 580 3.50 -19.76 -0.22
CA SER A 580 3.38 -21.21 -0.20
C SER A 580 3.46 -21.79 -1.60
N SER A 581 4.17 -22.91 -1.71
CA SER A 581 4.30 -23.68 -2.95
C SER A 581 4.14 -25.17 -2.69
N ALA A 582 3.70 -25.93 -3.69
CA ALA A 582 3.65 -27.39 -3.65
C ALA A 582 3.96 -27.97 -5.04
N THR A 583 4.41 -29.23 -5.06
CA THR A 583 4.65 -29.94 -6.32
C THR A 583 3.34 -30.20 -7.05
N ASP A 584 3.23 -29.70 -8.28
CA ASP A 584 2.11 -29.89 -9.17
C ASP A 584 2.20 -31.25 -9.86
N ALA A 585 1.19 -32.10 -9.67
CA ALA A 585 1.21 -33.47 -10.16
C ALA A 585 1.23 -33.58 -11.70
N GLN A 586 0.68 -32.58 -12.42
CA GLN A 586 0.59 -32.59 -13.88
C GLN A 586 1.92 -32.21 -14.53
N THR A 587 2.66 -31.28 -13.94
CA THR A 587 3.90 -30.72 -14.51
C THR A 587 5.16 -31.24 -13.83
N GLY A 588 5.06 -31.74 -12.60
CA GLY A 588 6.19 -32.12 -11.74
C GLY A 588 6.94 -30.93 -11.13
N LEU A 589 6.52 -29.68 -11.42
CA LEU A 589 7.15 -28.46 -10.91
C LEU A 589 6.61 -28.12 -9.52
N THR A 590 7.46 -27.57 -8.66
CA THR A 590 6.99 -26.88 -7.44
C THR A 590 6.41 -25.53 -7.85
N LEU A 591 5.13 -25.31 -7.56
CA LEU A 591 4.37 -24.13 -7.98
C LEU A 591 3.67 -23.48 -6.79
N GLY A 592 3.48 -22.16 -6.88
CA GLY A 592 2.70 -21.37 -5.96
C GLY A 592 1.28 -21.91 -5.76
N THR A 593 0.86 -22.02 -4.51
CA THR A 593 -0.49 -22.48 -4.13
C THR A 593 -1.34 -21.38 -3.51
N ASP A 594 -0.72 -20.28 -3.07
CA ASP A 594 -1.44 -19.17 -2.47
C ASP A 594 -2.21 -18.34 -3.48
N ARG A 595 -3.38 -17.85 -3.08
CA ARG A 595 -4.26 -17.00 -3.91
C ARG A 595 -4.33 -15.58 -3.33
N PRO A 596 -3.22 -14.81 -3.37
CA PRO A 596 -3.13 -13.48 -2.79
C PRO A 596 -4.10 -12.49 -3.46
N LEU A 597 -4.43 -12.67 -4.74
CA LEU A 597 -5.43 -11.88 -5.43
C LEU A 597 -6.55 -12.76 -5.99
N GLN A 598 -7.80 -12.40 -5.68
CA GLN A 598 -9.00 -13.03 -6.21
C GLN A 598 -9.91 -11.95 -6.81
N HIS A 599 -9.92 -11.85 -8.14
CA HIS A 599 -10.66 -10.84 -8.90
C HIS A 599 -11.13 -11.42 -10.24
N ALA A 600 -12.37 -11.15 -10.61
CA ALA A 600 -12.99 -11.73 -11.81
C ALA A 600 -12.92 -10.82 -13.06
N GLY A 601 -12.65 -9.52 -12.88
CA GLY A 601 -12.50 -8.54 -13.96
C GLY A 601 -11.05 -8.37 -14.43
N PRO A 602 -10.80 -7.44 -15.36
CA PRO A 602 -9.44 -7.08 -15.74
C PRO A 602 -8.66 -6.47 -14.57
N LEU A 603 -7.33 -6.71 -14.48
CA LEU A 603 -6.54 -6.00 -13.46
C LEU A 603 -6.46 -4.51 -13.79
N LEU A 604 -6.13 -4.20 -15.05
CA LEU A 604 -6.10 -2.84 -15.56
C LEU A 604 -7.03 -2.71 -16.78
N GLU A 605 -7.94 -1.75 -16.72
CA GLU A 605 -8.61 -1.22 -17.89
C GLU A 605 -8.22 0.25 -18.11
N THR A 606 -7.90 0.60 -19.35
CA THR A 606 -7.66 2.00 -19.73
C THR A 606 -8.55 2.40 -20.90
N SER A 607 -9.01 3.65 -20.90
CA SER A 607 -9.80 4.22 -21.99
C SER A 607 -9.29 5.61 -22.35
N ASN A 608 -8.78 5.79 -23.58
CA ASN A 608 -8.20 7.06 -24.04
C ASN A 608 -7.13 7.67 -23.09
N ALA A 609 -6.46 6.81 -22.29
CA ALA A 609 -5.50 7.23 -21.28
C ALA A 609 -4.06 6.96 -21.74
N THR A 610 -3.09 7.75 -21.27
CA THR A 610 -1.66 7.49 -21.49
C THR A 610 -1.01 7.07 -20.19
N VAL A 611 -0.48 5.84 -20.13
CA VAL A 611 0.16 5.27 -18.94
C VAL A 611 1.64 4.99 -19.23
N SER A 612 2.53 5.56 -18.42
CA SER A 612 3.94 5.20 -18.34
C SER A 612 4.19 4.41 -17.07
N ALA A 613 4.69 3.18 -17.21
CA ALA A 613 4.97 2.29 -16.09
C ALA A 613 6.36 1.65 -16.17
N HIS A 614 6.89 1.17 -15.05
CA HIS A 614 8.07 0.31 -15.12
C HIS A 614 7.70 -1.07 -15.69
N GLN A 615 6.72 -1.73 -15.07
CA GLN A 615 6.09 -2.96 -15.52
C GLN A 615 4.58 -2.86 -15.25
N ALA A 616 3.74 -3.65 -15.92
CA ALA A 616 2.32 -3.65 -15.61
C ALA A 616 2.01 -4.65 -14.49
N VAL A 617 2.40 -5.92 -14.64
CA VAL A 617 2.04 -6.98 -13.69
C VAL A 617 3.26 -7.84 -13.38
N ARG A 618 3.53 -8.06 -12.09
CA ARG A 618 4.44 -9.09 -11.60
C ARG A 618 3.70 -10.05 -10.69
N ILE A 619 3.89 -11.34 -10.93
CA ILE A 619 3.33 -12.43 -10.12
C ILE A 619 4.47 -13.34 -9.72
N ASP A 620 4.68 -13.51 -8.42
CA ASP A 620 5.76 -14.29 -7.83
C ASP A 620 5.20 -15.32 -6.86
N THR A 621 5.57 -16.61 -7.00
CA THR A 621 5.15 -17.70 -6.09
C THR A 621 3.63 -17.81 -5.88
N ALA A 622 2.81 -17.18 -6.73
CA ALA A 622 1.38 -17.04 -6.50
C ALA A 622 0.55 -17.80 -7.55
N LEU A 623 -0.62 -18.27 -7.12
CA LEU A 623 -1.70 -18.78 -7.97
C LEU A 623 -2.67 -17.64 -8.32
N LEU A 624 -2.77 -17.32 -9.61
CA LEU A 624 -3.78 -16.39 -10.15
C LEU A 624 -4.67 -17.07 -11.19
N GLU A 625 -5.98 -17.03 -10.97
CA GLU A 625 -6.99 -17.50 -11.92
C GLU A 625 -7.72 -16.28 -12.50
N ALA A 626 -7.31 -15.86 -13.69
CA ALA A 626 -7.87 -14.72 -14.39
C ALA A 626 -9.02 -15.15 -15.32
N THR A 627 -10.24 -14.69 -15.03
CA THR A 627 -11.40 -14.90 -15.90
C THR A 627 -11.54 -13.83 -16.99
N ALA A 628 -10.78 -12.74 -16.89
CA ALA A 628 -10.70 -11.63 -17.82
C ALA A 628 -9.22 -11.30 -18.14
N PRO A 629 -8.93 -10.49 -19.17
CA PRO A 629 -7.55 -10.10 -19.48
C PRO A 629 -6.87 -9.41 -18.31
N LEU A 630 -5.58 -9.63 -18.10
CA LEU A 630 -4.83 -8.86 -17.11
C LEU A 630 -4.81 -7.38 -17.50
N LEU A 631 -4.64 -7.09 -18.80
CA LEU A 631 -4.58 -5.74 -19.34
C LEU A 631 -5.62 -5.58 -20.46
N ASN A 632 -6.47 -4.55 -20.37
CA ASN A 632 -7.47 -4.20 -21.36
C ASN A 632 -7.35 -2.72 -21.75
N LEU A 633 -6.83 -2.41 -22.94
CA LEU A 633 -6.64 -1.04 -23.42
C LEU A 633 -7.62 -0.73 -24.54
N ARG A 634 -8.35 0.38 -24.40
CA ARG A 634 -9.47 0.73 -25.28
C ARG A 634 -9.40 2.18 -25.73
N ASN A 635 -10.12 2.49 -26.80
CA ASN A 635 -10.48 3.87 -27.18
C ASN A 635 -9.29 4.84 -27.33
N GLY A 636 -8.16 4.40 -27.89
CA GLY A 636 -7.00 5.26 -28.10
C GLY A 636 -5.97 5.25 -26.97
N SER A 637 -6.12 4.37 -25.99
CA SER A 637 -5.18 4.25 -24.87
C SER A 637 -3.77 3.90 -25.32
N LYS A 638 -2.79 4.35 -24.53
CA LYS A 638 -1.36 4.08 -24.71
C LYS A 638 -0.76 3.58 -23.40
N LEU A 639 -0.16 2.40 -23.38
CA LEU A 639 0.65 1.91 -22.26
C LEU A 639 2.10 1.75 -22.69
N SER A 640 3.01 2.38 -21.96
CA SER A 640 4.45 2.20 -22.14
C SER A 640 5.05 1.57 -20.89
N THR A 641 5.84 0.52 -21.06
CA THR A 641 6.57 -0.17 -19.98
C THR A 641 8.07 -0.05 -20.19
N ALA A 642 8.83 0.18 -19.12
CA ALA A 642 10.29 0.32 -19.17
C ALA A 642 11.01 -1.05 -19.19
N ALA A 643 10.43 -2.05 -18.55
CA ALA A 643 10.87 -3.44 -18.47
C ALA A 643 9.77 -4.39 -18.97
N ASP A 644 9.80 -5.68 -18.60
CA ASP A 644 8.79 -6.65 -19.01
C ASP A 644 7.37 -6.17 -18.68
N ALA A 645 6.43 -6.26 -19.61
CA ALA A 645 5.09 -5.76 -19.32
C ALA A 645 4.31 -6.66 -18.35
N VAL A 646 4.36 -7.98 -18.57
CA VAL A 646 3.81 -8.99 -17.66
C VAL A 646 4.92 -9.98 -17.34
N GLN A 647 5.19 -10.16 -16.05
CA GLN A 647 6.23 -11.06 -15.55
C GLN A 647 5.64 -12.08 -14.58
N LEU A 648 5.94 -13.35 -14.82
CA LEU A 648 5.74 -14.45 -13.89
C LEU A 648 7.13 -14.89 -13.42
N SER A 649 7.38 -14.77 -12.13
CA SER A 649 8.65 -15.12 -11.50
C SER A 649 8.45 -16.22 -10.46
N TYR A 650 9.54 -16.95 -10.20
CA TYR A 650 9.69 -17.90 -9.09
C TYR A 650 8.43 -18.75 -8.81
N GLN A 651 8.25 -19.81 -9.59
CA GLN A 651 7.20 -20.81 -9.36
C GLN A 651 5.75 -20.29 -9.45
N ALA A 652 5.51 -19.12 -10.06
CA ALA A 652 4.16 -18.59 -10.24
C ALA A 652 3.28 -19.52 -11.09
N ARG A 653 1.98 -19.55 -10.79
CA ARG A 653 0.98 -20.36 -11.49
C ARG A 653 -0.18 -19.48 -11.93
N VAL A 654 -0.32 -19.26 -13.23
CA VAL A 654 -1.37 -18.40 -13.79
C VAL A 654 -2.21 -19.17 -14.79
N ALA A 655 -3.53 -19.03 -14.67
CA ALA A 655 -4.50 -19.51 -15.64
C ALA A 655 -5.37 -18.34 -16.12
N SER A 656 -5.40 -18.08 -17.43
CA SER A 656 -6.26 -17.09 -18.07
C SER A 656 -7.33 -17.78 -18.93
N LEU A 657 -8.61 -17.55 -18.65
CA LEU A 657 -9.71 -18.11 -19.43
C LEU A 657 -9.96 -17.37 -20.76
N GLY A 658 -9.49 -16.13 -20.85
CA GLY A 658 -9.57 -15.30 -22.05
C GLY A 658 -8.19 -14.93 -22.58
N SER A 659 -8.15 -13.89 -23.41
CA SER A 659 -6.87 -13.33 -23.82
C SER A 659 -6.14 -12.69 -22.66
N LEU A 660 -4.81 -12.84 -22.59
CA LEU A 660 -4.02 -12.26 -21.48
C LEU A 660 -3.97 -10.73 -21.55
N VAL A 661 -3.77 -10.20 -22.76
CA VAL A 661 -3.74 -8.76 -23.06
C VAL A 661 -4.66 -8.47 -24.23
N LYS A 662 -5.49 -7.42 -24.10
CA LYS A 662 -6.38 -6.95 -25.17
C LYS A 662 -6.12 -5.47 -25.49
N LEU A 663 -5.96 -5.19 -26.78
CA LEU A 663 -5.86 -3.84 -27.33
C LEU A 663 -7.01 -3.63 -28.34
N ASP A 664 -7.78 -2.58 -28.15
CA ASP A 664 -8.83 -2.14 -29.08
C ASP A 664 -8.64 -0.66 -29.41
N ARG A 665 -8.33 -0.36 -30.67
CA ARG A 665 -7.93 0.97 -31.14
C ARG A 665 -6.86 1.60 -30.21
N SER A 666 -5.88 0.82 -29.76
CA SER A 666 -4.96 1.22 -28.69
C SER A 666 -3.51 0.79 -28.97
N ALA A 667 -2.57 1.38 -28.24
CA ALA A 667 -1.15 1.11 -28.40
C ALA A 667 -0.48 0.63 -27.10
N MET A 668 0.44 -0.31 -27.23
CA MET A 668 1.30 -0.76 -26.14
C MET A 668 2.76 -0.79 -26.60
N VAL A 669 3.66 -0.28 -25.77
CA VAL A 669 5.10 -0.22 -26.03
C VAL A 669 5.85 -0.84 -24.85
N VAL A 670 6.79 -1.73 -25.15
CA VAL A 670 7.75 -2.33 -24.21
C VAL A 670 9.13 -1.85 -24.59
N ALA A 671 9.70 -0.92 -23.81
CA ALA A 671 10.95 -0.24 -24.15
C ALA A 671 12.19 -1.15 -24.01
N SER A 672 12.12 -2.12 -23.09
CA SER A 672 13.13 -3.15 -22.85
C SER A 672 12.47 -4.36 -22.20
N GLY A 673 12.98 -5.56 -22.45
CA GLY A 673 12.36 -6.81 -21.97
C GLY A 673 11.29 -7.35 -22.91
N ALA A 674 10.53 -8.34 -22.43
CA ALA A 674 9.48 -9.02 -23.18
C ALA A 674 8.09 -8.45 -22.87
N ALA A 675 7.15 -8.57 -23.82
CA ALA A 675 5.74 -8.26 -23.51
C ALA A 675 5.16 -9.27 -22.50
N LEU A 676 5.66 -10.52 -22.53
CA LEU A 676 5.37 -11.54 -21.54
C LEU A 676 6.66 -12.30 -21.18
N ASN A 677 7.02 -12.32 -19.91
CA ASN A 677 8.13 -13.11 -19.37
C ASN A 677 7.59 -14.18 -18.41
N VAL A 678 7.95 -15.45 -18.63
CA VAL A 678 7.59 -16.59 -17.77
C VAL A 678 8.87 -17.30 -17.34
N GLY A 679 9.34 -17.02 -16.13
CA GLY A 679 10.64 -17.47 -15.62
C GLY A 679 10.57 -18.23 -14.30
N GLY A 680 11.69 -18.85 -13.92
CA GLY A 680 11.89 -19.44 -12.59
C GLY A 680 10.96 -20.61 -12.26
N GLY A 681 10.70 -21.50 -13.22
CA GLY A 681 9.84 -22.67 -13.02
C GLY A 681 8.34 -22.33 -12.97
N SER A 682 7.94 -21.20 -13.54
CA SER A 682 6.54 -20.76 -13.53
C SER A 682 5.70 -21.45 -14.62
N VAL A 683 4.39 -21.48 -14.44
CA VAL A 683 3.42 -22.04 -15.39
C VAL A 683 2.38 -20.99 -15.76
N LEU A 684 2.22 -20.76 -17.07
CA LEU A 684 1.13 -19.97 -17.63
C LEU A 684 0.27 -20.82 -18.56
N ARG A 685 -1.04 -20.85 -18.28
CA ARG A 685 -2.06 -21.45 -19.15
C ARG A 685 -3.00 -20.38 -19.67
N VAL A 686 -3.22 -20.32 -20.97
CA VAL A 686 -4.13 -19.36 -21.61
C VAL A 686 -5.12 -20.10 -22.50
N THR A 687 -6.41 -19.99 -22.20
CA THR A 687 -7.46 -20.60 -23.04
C THR A 687 -7.73 -19.79 -24.30
N GLY A 688 -7.64 -18.45 -24.22
CA GLY A 688 -7.73 -17.56 -25.39
C GLY A 688 -6.39 -17.32 -26.08
N ASP A 689 -6.28 -16.17 -26.75
CA ASP A 689 -5.02 -15.70 -27.36
C ASP A 689 -4.11 -15.04 -26.33
N VAL A 690 -2.78 -15.07 -26.46
CA VAL A 690 -1.93 -14.32 -25.53
C VAL A 690 -2.15 -12.81 -25.70
N PHE A 691 -2.02 -12.32 -26.93
CA PHE A 691 -2.25 -10.91 -27.28
C PHE A 691 -3.38 -10.81 -28.30
N SER A 692 -4.44 -10.06 -28.00
CA SER A 692 -5.52 -9.77 -28.95
C SER A 692 -5.51 -8.29 -29.34
N LEU A 693 -5.44 -8.01 -30.63
CA LEU A 693 -5.36 -6.66 -31.19
C LEU A 693 -6.51 -6.43 -32.17
N ALA A 694 -7.30 -5.38 -31.95
CA ALA A 694 -8.42 -4.99 -32.79
C ALA A 694 -8.38 -3.52 -33.21
N ASN A 695 -9.01 -3.24 -34.35
CA ASN A 695 -9.32 -1.88 -34.82
C ASN A 695 -8.10 -0.95 -34.95
N GLY A 696 -7.03 -1.44 -35.56
CA GLY A 696 -5.80 -0.67 -35.81
C GLY A 696 -4.88 -0.57 -34.59
N SER A 697 -4.95 -1.53 -33.66
CA SER A 697 -4.11 -1.54 -32.46
C SER A 697 -2.65 -1.88 -32.77
N THR A 698 -1.73 -1.41 -31.92
CA THR A 698 -0.29 -1.61 -32.09
C THR A 698 0.37 -2.15 -30.82
N LEU A 699 1.20 -3.19 -30.93
CA LEU A 699 2.09 -3.66 -29.86
C LEU A 699 3.54 -3.61 -30.35
N SER A 700 4.39 -2.83 -29.69
CA SER A 700 5.80 -2.68 -30.06
C SER A 700 6.73 -3.10 -28.93
N VAL A 701 7.60 -4.08 -29.17
CA VAL A 701 8.70 -4.45 -28.26
C VAL A 701 10.00 -3.95 -28.87
N MET A 702 10.61 -2.97 -28.21
CA MET A 702 11.75 -2.23 -28.77
C MET A 702 13.09 -2.94 -28.55
N ARG A 703 13.25 -3.64 -27.42
CA ARG A 703 14.49 -4.34 -27.04
C ARG A 703 14.16 -5.62 -26.28
N GLY A 704 13.65 -6.61 -27.00
CA GLY A 704 13.33 -7.92 -26.45
C GLY A 704 12.40 -8.74 -27.37
N PRO A 705 12.10 -10.00 -27.00
CA PRO A 705 11.13 -10.83 -27.72
C PRO A 705 9.70 -10.47 -27.32
N LEU A 706 8.71 -10.95 -28.09
CA LEU A 706 7.32 -10.83 -27.66
C LEU A 706 7.04 -11.67 -26.40
N VAL A 707 7.61 -12.89 -26.36
CA VAL A 707 7.53 -13.79 -25.21
C VAL A 707 8.91 -14.34 -24.86
N SER A 708 9.26 -14.35 -23.58
CA SER A 708 10.48 -14.98 -23.06
C SER A 708 10.11 -16.05 -22.03
N LEU A 709 10.74 -17.22 -22.12
CA LEU A 709 10.63 -18.27 -21.11
C LEU A 709 12.00 -18.74 -20.65
N SER A 710 12.12 -19.04 -19.35
CA SER A 710 13.38 -19.51 -18.75
C SER A 710 13.16 -20.40 -17.54
N GLY A 711 14.23 -21.07 -17.08
CA GLY A 711 14.26 -21.75 -15.78
C GLY A 711 13.28 -22.92 -15.64
N GLY A 712 13.03 -23.69 -16.71
CA GLY A 712 12.12 -24.83 -16.67
C GLY A 712 10.63 -24.46 -16.71
N SER A 713 10.31 -23.21 -17.06
CA SER A 713 8.93 -22.71 -17.11
C SER A 713 8.11 -23.32 -18.25
N ILE A 714 6.78 -23.29 -18.11
CA ILE A 714 5.83 -23.84 -19.08
C ILE A 714 4.82 -22.79 -19.52
N LEU A 715 4.69 -22.58 -20.83
CA LEU A 715 3.59 -21.85 -21.46
C LEU A 715 2.71 -22.81 -22.26
N SER A 716 1.41 -22.81 -21.99
CA SER A 716 0.40 -23.57 -22.73
C SER A 716 -0.75 -22.66 -23.15
N VAL A 717 -0.94 -22.51 -24.46
CA VAL A 717 -1.93 -21.61 -25.06
C VAL A 717 -2.85 -22.41 -25.97
N ASN A 718 -4.16 -22.35 -25.72
CA ASN A 718 -5.16 -22.99 -26.57
C ASN A 718 -5.57 -22.13 -27.76
N GLY A 719 -5.61 -20.80 -27.60
CA GLY A 719 -5.70 -19.86 -28.71
C GLY A 719 -4.36 -19.62 -29.41
N ALA A 720 -4.22 -18.46 -30.06
CA ALA A 720 -3.01 -18.04 -30.76
C ALA A 720 -2.05 -17.24 -29.88
N LEU A 721 -0.80 -17.08 -30.34
CA LEU A 721 0.10 -16.10 -29.74
C LEU A 721 -0.43 -14.67 -29.97
N ILE A 722 -0.84 -14.40 -31.21
CA ILE A 722 -1.39 -13.11 -31.63
C ILE A 722 -2.75 -13.37 -32.31
N GLY A 723 -3.81 -12.76 -31.79
CA GLY A 723 -5.13 -12.74 -32.42
C GLY A 723 -5.46 -11.36 -32.98
N PHE A 724 -5.56 -11.23 -34.30
CA PHE A 724 -6.04 -9.99 -34.92
C PHE A 724 -7.56 -9.98 -35.09
N GLY A 725 -8.17 -8.81 -34.93
CA GLY A 725 -9.61 -8.63 -35.07
C GLY A 725 -10.03 -7.23 -35.51
N GLY A 726 -11.35 -7.01 -35.54
CA GLY A 726 -11.95 -5.74 -35.90
C GLY A 726 -11.78 -5.40 -37.39
N VAL A 727 -11.66 -4.10 -37.69
CA VAL A 727 -11.57 -3.58 -39.08
C VAL A 727 -10.19 -3.74 -39.74
N GLY A 728 -9.22 -4.36 -39.08
CA GLY A 728 -7.85 -4.54 -39.58
C GLY A 728 -6.90 -3.38 -39.29
N GLY A 729 -5.72 -3.41 -39.91
CA GLY A 729 -4.65 -2.41 -39.69
C GLY A 729 -3.85 -2.59 -38.39
N ASN A 730 -4.00 -3.74 -37.73
CA ASN A 730 -3.30 -4.03 -36.48
C ASN A 730 -1.82 -4.32 -36.76
N THR A 731 -0.93 -3.98 -35.82
CA THR A 731 0.51 -4.24 -35.97
C THR A 731 1.14 -4.77 -34.69
N VAL A 732 2.02 -5.76 -34.84
CA VAL A 732 2.95 -6.19 -33.79
C VAL A 732 4.35 -5.98 -34.33
N SER A 733 5.18 -5.22 -33.61
CA SER A 733 6.57 -4.94 -34.00
C SER A 733 7.52 -5.47 -32.93
N VAL A 734 8.51 -6.27 -33.33
CA VAL A 734 9.49 -6.87 -32.40
C VAL A 734 10.90 -6.56 -32.87
N ALA A 735 11.68 -5.95 -31.98
CA ALA A 735 13.07 -5.58 -32.22
C ALA A 735 13.99 -6.21 -31.17
N ASN A 736 14.91 -7.06 -31.64
CA ASN A 736 16.01 -7.64 -30.87
C ASN A 736 17.02 -8.31 -31.82
N SER A 737 18.09 -8.86 -31.26
CA SER A 737 19.13 -9.60 -31.99
C SER A 737 19.42 -10.95 -31.32
N LEU A 738 18.37 -11.71 -31.02
CA LEU A 738 18.46 -12.99 -30.29
C LEU A 738 18.65 -14.21 -31.20
N CYS A 739 18.59 -14.05 -32.52
CA CYS A 739 18.86 -15.13 -33.47
C CYS A 739 20.39 -15.42 -33.58
N PRO A 740 20.81 -16.65 -33.95
CA PRO A 740 20.15 -17.60 -34.86
C PRO A 740 18.86 -18.21 -34.31
N CYS A 741 17.81 -18.24 -35.15
CA CYS A 741 16.48 -18.70 -34.77
C CYS A 741 16.04 -19.91 -35.59
N THR A 742 15.21 -20.76 -34.98
CA THR A 742 14.46 -21.80 -35.68
C THR A 742 13.07 -21.27 -36.04
N SER A 743 12.62 -21.48 -37.28
CA SER A 743 11.24 -21.15 -37.66
C SER A 743 10.30 -22.26 -37.18
N ILE A 744 9.42 -21.94 -36.23
CA ILE A 744 8.44 -22.88 -35.65
C ILE A 744 7.07 -22.22 -35.68
N GLY A 745 6.07 -22.86 -36.28
CA GLY A 745 4.73 -22.28 -36.43
C GLY A 745 4.70 -20.99 -37.26
N GLY A 746 5.68 -20.79 -38.16
CA GLY A 746 5.80 -19.62 -39.03
C GLY A 746 6.42 -18.39 -38.39
N ILE A 747 6.96 -18.49 -37.16
CA ILE A 747 7.64 -17.38 -36.46
C ILE A 747 9.06 -17.78 -36.04
N PRO A 748 10.01 -16.82 -35.97
CA PRO A 748 11.35 -17.10 -35.48
C PRO A 748 11.38 -17.29 -33.96
N VAL A 749 11.92 -18.42 -33.53
CA VAL A 749 12.11 -18.80 -32.13
C VAL A 749 13.60 -18.94 -31.82
N SER A 750 14.08 -18.21 -30.82
CA SER A 750 15.44 -18.36 -30.28
C SER A 750 15.43 -19.46 -29.21
N LEU A 751 16.34 -20.43 -29.35
CA LEU A 751 16.51 -21.56 -28.46
C LEU A 751 17.89 -21.46 -27.81
N THR A 752 17.93 -21.25 -26.50
CA THR A 752 19.17 -21.04 -25.73
C THR A 752 19.17 -21.88 -24.46
N GLY A 753 20.30 -21.92 -23.74
CA GLY A 753 20.39 -22.61 -22.45
C GLY A 753 20.06 -24.12 -22.52
N GLY A 754 20.37 -24.78 -23.64
CA GLY A 754 20.06 -26.20 -23.86
C GLY A 754 18.63 -26.50 -24.34
N ALA A 755 17.80 -25.48 -24.60
CA ALA A 755 16.52 -25.68 -25.27
C ALA A 755 16.72 -26.17 -26.71
N VAL A 756 15.85 -27.09 -27.15
CA VAL A 756 15.83 -27.67 -28.50
C VAL A 756 14.45 -27.50 -29.14
N ALA A 757 14.33 -27.77 -30.44
CA ALA A 757 13.06 -27.59 -31.16
C ALA A 757 11.90 -28.40 -30.56
N ALA A 758 12.18 -29.58 -29.96
CA ALA A 758 11.19 -30.40 -29.29
C ALA A 758 10.58 -29.76 -28.03
N ASN A 759 11.20 -28.72 -27.47
CA ASN A 759 10.62 -27.92 -26.38
C ASN A 759 9.44 -27.04 -26.84
N VAL A 760 9.26 -26.86 -28.15
CA VAL A 760 8.33 -25.87 -28.72
C VAL A 760 7.38 -26.54 -29.72
N SER A 761 6.08 -26.43 -29.47
CA SER A 761 5.03 -26.86 -30.39
C SER A 761 4.10 -25.70 -30.71
N ILE A 762 4.08 -25.25 -31.96
CA ILE A 762 3.25 -24.13 -32.41
C ILE A 762 2.56 -24.52 -33.71
N THR A 763 1.23 -24.66 -33.66
CA THR A 763 0.41 -25.02 -34.82
C THR A 763 -0.27 -23.80 -35.47
N GLY A 764 -0.55 -22.74 -34.69
CA GLY A 764 -1.09 -21.48 -35.20
C GLY A 764 -0.64 -20.29 -34.37
N ALA A 765 0.48 -19.67 -34.74
CA ALA A 765 1.01 -18.52 -34.00
C ALA A 765 0.11 -17.28 -34.14
N ILE A 766 -0.47 -17.05 -35.34
CA ILE A 766 -1.21 -15.84 -35.67
C ILE A 766 -2.60 -16.21 -36.17
N LYS A 767 -3.63 -15.71 -35.50
CA LYS A 767 -5.03 -15.83 -35.90
C LYS A 767 -5.47 -14.59 -36.66
N ASN A 768 -6.19 -14.78 -37.77
CA ASN A 768 -6.66 -13.73 -38.69
C ASN A 768 -5.53 -12.84 -39.23
N GLY A 769 -4.44 -13.45 -39.71
CA GLY A 769 -3.25 -12.73 -40.20
C GLY A 769 -3.50 -11.71 -41.31
N ASN A 770 -4.65 -11.74 -42.00
CA ASN A 770 -5.06 -10.72 -42.98
C ASN A 770 -5.51 -9.39 -42.34
N LEU A 771 -5.78 -9.36 -41.04
CA LEU A 771 -6.21 -8.18 -40.30
C LEU A 771 -5.06 -7.45 -39.58
N GLY A 772 -3.82 -7.92 -39.73
CA GLY A 772 -2.67 -7.26 -39.13
C GLY A 772 -1.33 -7.74 -39.67
N ALA A 773 -0.25 -7.13 -39.20
CA ALA A 773 1.11 -7.46 -39.61
C ALA A 773 2.01 -7.74 -38.41
N LEU A 774 2.92 -8.69 -38.56
CA LEU A 774 4.04 -8.92 -37.67
C LEU A 774 5.32 -8.39 -38.33
N ASN A 775 5.87 -7.32 -37.76
CA ASN A 775 7.06 -6.63 -38.27
C ASN A 775 8.26 -6.97 -37.38
N LEU A 776 9.34 -7.47 -37.98
CA LEU A 776 10.52 -7.94 -37.27
C LEU A 776 11.76 -7.19 -37.76
N THR A 777 12.64 -6.76 -36.84
CA THR A 777 13.98 -6.33 -37.23
C THR A 777 14.81 -7.52 -37.71
N PRO A 778 15.89 -7.31 -38.49
CA PRO A 778 16.82 -8.39 -38.82
C PRO A 778 17.29 -9.12 -37.55
N ASN A 779 17.35 -10.45 -37.59
CA ASN A 779 17.75 -11.32 -36.47
C ASN A 779 16.86 -11.24 -35.21
N ALA A 780 15.62 -10.73 -35.33
CA ALA A 780 14.68 -10.72 -34.22
C ALA A 780 14.06 -12.10 -33.99
N ALA A 781 14.05 -12.54 -32.74
CA ALA A 781 13.23 -13.65 -32.26
C ALA A 781 11.88 -13.12 -31.74
N VAL A 782 10.78 -13.80 -32.09
CA VAL A 782 9.46 -13.51 -31.53
C VAL A 782 9.31 -14.16 -30.16
N ILE A 783 9.78 -15.40 -30.03
CA ILE A 783 9.82 -16.14 -28.77
C ILE A 783 11.28 -16.46 -28.44
N ARG A 784 11.68 -16.28 -27.19
CA ARG A 784 12.89 -16.87 -26.62
C ARG A 784 12.52 -18.01 -25.67
N VAL A 785 13.12 -19.18 -25.86
CA VAL A 785 13.01 -20.32 -24.96
C VAL A 785 14.40 -20.68 -24.47
N ASP A 786 14.59 -20.59 -23.16
CA ASP A 786 15.87 -20.78 -22.50
C ASP A 786 15.77 -21.90 -21.45
N GLY A 787 16.67 -22.88 -21.50
CA GLY A 787 16.65 -24.03 -20.59
C GLY A 787 16.08 -25.30 -21.20
N ALA A 788 16.77 -26.44 -21.04
CA ALA A 788 16.35 -27.75 -21.57
C ALA A 788 14.99 -28.25 -21.04
N ALA A 789 14.58 -27.82 -19.84
CA ALA A 789 13.31 -28.19 -19.23
C ALA A 789 12.15 -27.23 -19.60
N THR A 790 12.43 -26.09 -20.22
CA THR A 790 11.43 -25.07 -20.54
C THR A 790 10.56 -25.51 -21.71
N LYS A 791 9.24 -25.29 -21.67
CA LYS A 791 8.30 -25.78 -22.69
C LYS A 791 7.31 -24.72 -23.16
N VAL A 792 7.03 -24.73 -24.47
CA VAL A 792 6.03 -23.86 -25.11
C VAL A 792 5.08 -24.70 -25.95
N THR A 793 3.77 -24.50 -25.77
CA THR A 793 2.73 -25.06 -26.63
C THR A 793 1.71 -23.99 -27.00
N ILE A 794 1.47 -23.79 -28.29
CA ILE A 794 0.51 -22.82 -28.83
C ILE A 794 -0.31 -23.48 -29.93
N ASN A 795 -1.60 -23.72 -29.67
CA ASN A 795 -2.46 -24.49 -30.57
C ASN A 795 -3.04 -23.64 -31.72
N GLY A 796 -3.38 -22.38 -31.47
CA GLY A 796 -3.84 -21.45 -32.50
C GLY A 796 -5.21 -21.76 -33.10
N MET A 797 -6.10 -22.44 -32.36
CA MET A 797 -7.44 -22.82 -32.85
C MET A 797 -8.42 -21.63 -32.91
#